data_AF-A0A966V2N4-F1
#
_entry.id   AF-A0A966V2N4-F1
#
_cell.length_a   1.000
_cell.length_b   1.000
_cell.length_c   1.000
_cell.angle_alpha   90.00
_cell.angle_beta   90.00
_cell.angle_gamma   90.00
#
_symmetry.space_group_name_H-M   'P 1'
#
loop_
_entity.id
_entity.type
_entity.pdbx_description
1 polymer ?
#
loop_
_entity_poly.entity_id
_entity_poly.type
_entity_poly.pdbx_seq_one_letter_code
_entity_poly.pdbx_strand_id
1 'polypeptide(L)'
;MARSPLFDIYDPYGTLGAERLEDLMPPEEKDSLLRGLANMGASGLSAFGYLLDTPGAFVRGLLAGDPLSVFGTSDDRVTGRELLRQYGLAGEEDTWGNFTGGLGAEVLLDPSTYLTFGLAPFFGGVATAGLAPFFGGVAKTTAGKLAQRAGMLSDDLGLYARELGRRTGRNVGTAQLMRETPEQMLRLLDDTTAGAARQRFRDLAGDQADDLLQQPMAATNQVSIPGIGSWAFDLYDTFLPGAGDRIAQAADYLGSAAKSAPFIGPIVRSAQAMVGDSRVMGMSDEQGQWLGREITQQSNIAGRQARQRLSNAYVDAARNVGEELFRSREFDEAFGNVMEGQFGQVPEALRRHFEPGGGAFDLVQAARRWQRDAVDRANQLGIPLASENLPNDIEYFFRQSSGIADPTIPEGWARHLGPQYDRSRAVASVVGGASGRRDYTRAFPRWILNKMAQDGDLQNRLRQAVNAGDSIPEIIDGWVATNAPGWLPKDTTSPFEYMVRDAQKFNPADPDLAKRALEDQARIDKAYRSLADTLRALPAEHAAEGVPFYGSALNDLQTYVGSRARNEATADVLLRNLADNNLLLDQAAQDVAGGTAISIQDALKQLGFDTAGGGVDEFGMRTLSPGENAFVQALNRTGRPLLDLSNIDNLSLPKQYVDQLSRRILGSRVPYEAGPLLRSIDNFTQRFKTLALLWPARYARDAYSGAF
;
A
#
# COMPACT_ATOMS: atom_id res chain seq x y z
N MET A 1 -47.15 -21.70 41.06
CA MET A 1 -47.24 -20.56 40.12
C MET A 1 -45.88 -19.89 40.06
N ALA A 2 -45.38 -19.69 38.85
CA ALA A 2 -43.98 -19.49 38.50
C ALA A 2 -43.47 -18.05 38.63
N ARG A 3 -42.18 -17.88 38.91
CA ARG A 3 -41.33 -16.79 38.38
C ARG A 3 -39.91 -17.32 38.07
N SER A 4 -39.38 -16.82 36.96
CA SER A 4 -38.22 -17.26 36.17
C SER A 4 -36.86 -16.90 36.79
N PRO A 5 -35.80 -17.73 36.65
CA PRO A 5 -34.42 -17.35 36.95
C PRO A 5 -33.71 -16.98 35.65
N LEU A 6 -33.69 -15.69 35.33
CA LEU A 6 -32.84 -15.12 34.30
C LEU A 6 -32.45 -13.77 34.86
N PHE A 7 -31.33 -13.73 35.58
CA PHE A 7 -30.52 -12.59 36.04
C PHE A 7 -29.80 -13.00 37.32
N ASP A 8 -28.73 -13.78 37.17
CA ASP A 8 -27.63 -13.77 38.11
C ASP A 8 -26.36 -14.15 37.34
N ILE A 9 -25.33 -13.32 37.51
CA ILE A 9 -23.89 -13.48 37.24
C ILE A 9 -23.36 -12.20 36.57
N TYR A 10 -23.02 -11.25 37.44
CA TYR A 10 -22.03 -10.22 37.19
C TYR A 10 -20.91 -10.49 38.21
N ASP A 11 -19.78 -11.03 37.75
CA ASP A 11 -18.56 -11.20 38.55
C ASP A 11 -17.53 -10.14 38.10
N PRO A 12 -17.37 -9.03 38.84
CA PRO A 12 -16.51 -7.92 38.44
C PRO A 12 -15.02 -8.11 38.78
N TYR A 13 -14.60 -9.26 39.32
CA TYR A 13 -13.20 -9.50 39.71
C TYR A 13 -12.71 -10.90 39.34
N GLY A 14 -12.76 -11.22 38.03
CA GLY A 14 -12.38 -12.50 37.44
C GLY A 14 -11.05 -13.09 37.96
N THR A 15 -11.17 -13.97 38.95
CA THR A 15 -10.08 -14.78 39.52
C THR A 15 -10.57 -16.19 39.86
N LEU A 16 -11.25 -16.85 38.92
CA LEU A 16 -11.44 -18.30 38.95
C LEU A 16 -10.64 -18.95 37.84
N GLY A 17 -9.84 -19.93 38.24
CA GLY A 17 -8.79 -20.56 37.46
C GLY A 17 -9.30 -21.21 36.18
N ALA A 18 -8.48 -21.13 35.14
CA ALA A 18 -8.65 -21.92 33.94
C ALA A 18 -8.52 -23.41 34.31
N GLU A 19 -9.65 -24.09 34.50
CA GLU A 19 -9.70 -25.54 34.31
C GLU A 19 -9.24 -25.81 32.87
N ARG A 20 -8.11 -26.49 32.73
CA ARG A 20 -7.56 -26.83 31.43
C ARG A 20 -8.49 -27.87 30.81
N LEU A 21 -8.76 -27.72 29.52
CA LEU A 21 -9.53 -28.68 28.71
C LEU A 21 -9.02 -30.14 28.85
N GLU A 22 -7.76 -30.30 29.27
CA GLU A 22 -7.08 -31.55 29.57
C GLU A 22 -7.65 -32.33 30.75
N ASP A 23 -8.34 -31.66 31.70
CA ASP A 23 -8.91 -32.27 32.90
C ASP A 23 -10.37 -32.74 32.71
N LEU A 24 -10.99 -32.39 31.58
CA LEU A 24 -12.38 -32.75 31.26
C LEU A 24 -12.50 -33.96 30.30
N MET A 25 -11.38 -34.55 29.86
CA MET A 25 -11.41 -35.72 28.98
C MET A 25 -11.10 -37.02 29.73
N PRO A 26 -11.87 -38.10 29.47
CA PRO A 26 -11.53 -39.43 29.96
C PRO A 26 -10.11 -39.83 29.53
N PRO A 27 -9.34 -40.52 30.40
CA PRO A 27 -7.95 -40.90 30.11
C PRO A 27 -7.80 -41.75 28.83
N GLU A 28 -8.83 -42.48 28.43
CA GLU A 28 -8.86 -43.25 27.18
C GLU A 28 -8.93 -42.37 25.93
N GLU A 29 -9.63 -41.24 25.99
CA GLU A 29 -9.68 -40.25 24.90
C GLU A 29 -8.37 -39.47 24.81
N LYS A 30 -7.71 -39.21 25.95
CA LYS A 30 -6.38 -38.60 26.00
C LYS A 30 -5.33 -39.46 25.32
N ASP A 31 -5.35 -40.78 25.55
CA ASP A 31 -4.41 -41.71 24.91
C ASP A 31 -4.71 -41.92 23.42
N SER A 32 -5.98 -41.85 23.01
CA SER A 32 -6.40 -41.83 21.60
C SER A 32 -5.96 -40.54 20.89
N LEU A 33 -6.08 -39.39 21.56
CA LEU A 33 -5.69 -38.08 21.03
C LEU A 33 -4.17 -37.93 20.98
N LEU A 34 -3.42 -38.47 21.95
CA LEU A 34 -1.96 -38.53 21.93
C LEU A 34 -1.43 -39.51 20.88
N ARG A 35 -2.09 -40.65 20.66
CA ARG A 35 -1.80 -41.54 19.51
C ARG A 35 -2.19 -40.91 18.18
N GLY A 36 -3.28 -40.14 18.16
CA GLY A 36 -3.70 -39.30 17.04
C GLY A 36 -2.65 -38.24 16.70
N LEU A 37 -2.13 -37.51 17.69
CA LEU A 37 -1.07 -36.51 17.55
C LEU A 37 0.28 -37.12 17.17
N ALA A 38 0.62 -38.29 17.73
CA ALA A 38 1.84 -39.02 17.39
C ALA A 38 1.81 -39.55 15.95
N ASN A 39 0.65 -40.01 15.47
CA ASN A 39 0.45 -40.41 14.07
C ASN A 39 0.37 -39.19 13.13
N MET A 40 -0.16 -38.05 13.59
CA MET A 40 -0.21 -36.80 12.82
C MET A 40 1.17 -36.14 12.64
N GLY A 41 2.12 -36.42 13.54
CA GLY A 41 3.52 -35.96 13.42
C GLY A 41 4.29 -36.62 12.28
N ALA A 42 3.92 -37.84 11.87
CA ALA A 42 4.55 -38.57 10.77
C ALA A 42 3.84 -38.36 9.41
N SER A 43 2.51 -38.13 9.38
CA SER A 43 1.73 -37.90 8.16
C SER A 43 1.75 -36.45 7.66
N GLY A 44 2.14 -35.49 8.50
CA GLY A 44 2.26 -34.08 8.12
C GLY A 44 3.37 -33.81 7.10
N LEU A 45 4.47 -34.56 7.15
CA LEU A 45 5.60 -34.43 6.20
C LEU A 45 5.31 -35.06 4.84
N SER A 46 4.58 -36.19 4.78
CA SER A 46 4.17 -36.83 3.52
C SER A 46 3.03 -36.08 2.82
N ALA A 47 2.05 -35.56 3.58
CA ALA A 47 1.02 -34.67 3.04
C ALA A 47 1.60 -33.33 2.56
N PHE A 48 2.64 -32.82 3.24
CA PHE A 48 3.37 -31.62 2.84
C PHE A 48 4.22 -31.85 1.58
N GLY A 49 4.91 -32.99 1.49
CA GLY A 49 5.61 -33.43 0.27
C GLY A 49 4.64 -33.59 -0.91
N TYR A 50 3.47 -34.18 -0.68
CA TYR A 50 2.42 -34.35 -1.69
C TYR A 50 1.88 -33.02 -2.22
N LEU A 51 1.64 -32.04 -1.33
CA LEU A 51 1.15 -30.71 -1.71
C LEU A 51 2.20 -29.91 -2.48
N LEU A 52 3.46 -29.91 -2.02
CA LEU A 52 4.56 -29.21 -2.69
C LEU A 52 4.92 -29.83 -4.04
N ASP A 53 4.76 -31.14 -4.20
CA ASP A 53 5.05 -31.84 -5.45
C ASP A 53 3.88 -31.76 -6.47
N THR A 54 2.69 -31.32 -6.06
CA THR A 54 1.51 -31.25 -6.95
C THR A 54 1.74 -30.39 -8.21
N PRO A 55 2.38 -29.20 -8.13
CA PRO A 55 2.72 -28.42 -9.32
C PRO A 55 3.77 -29.10 -10.22
N GLY A 56 4.80 -29.71 -9.63
CA GLY A 56 5.84 -30.45 -10.37
C GLY A 56 5.28 -31.69 -11.07
N ALA A 57 4.44 -32.46 -10.37
CA ALA A 57 3.74 -33.62 -10.89
C ALA A 57 2.79 -33.26 -12.05
N PHE A 58 2.12 -32.10 -12.00
CA PHE A 58 1.30 -31.62 -13.12
C PHE A 58 2.13 -31.36 -14.39
N VAL A 59 3.27 -30.67 -14.25
CA VAL A 59 4.16 -30.39 -15.39
C VAL A 59 4.73 -31.70 -15.96
N ARG A 60 5.16 -32.61 -15.10
CA ARG A 60 5.66 -33.94 -15.51
C ARG A 60 4.56 -34.77 -16.17
N GLY A 61 3.35 -34.78 -15.62
CA GLY A 61 2.18 -35.46 -16.19
C GLY A 61 1.80 -34.91 -17.57
N LEU A 62 1.83 -33.59 -17.74
CA LEU A 62 1.57 -32.94 -19.02
C LEU A 62 2.63 -33.32 -20.07
N LEU A 63 3.91 -33.33 -19.70
CA LEU A 63 5.01 -33.74 -20.59
C LEU A 63 4.95 -35.24 -20.92
N ALA A 64 4.49 -36.06 -19.98
CA ALA A 64 4.27 -37.49 -20.15
C ALA A 64 3.00 -37.86 -20.92
N GLY A 65 2.17 -36.88 -21.30
CA GLY A 65 0.87 -37.14 -21.95
C GLY A 65 -0.22 -37.69 -21.02
N ASP A 66 -0.01 -37.63 -19.70
CA ASP A 66 -0.99 -38.00 -18.67
C ASP A 66 -1.19 -36.87 -17.65
N PRO A 67 -1.94 -35.81 -18.00
CA PRO A 67 -2.17 -34.67 -17.12
C PRO A 67 -3.08 -34.97 -15.92
N LEU A 68 -3.79 -36.12 -15.92
CA LEU A 68 -4.70 -36.50 -14.84
C LEU A 68 -3.97 -37.22 -13.69
N SER A 69 -2.75 -37.72 -13.93
CA SER A 69 -1.84 -38.30 -12.93
C SER A 69 -1.68 -37.43 -11.66
N VAL A 70 -1.81 -36.11 -11.76
CA VAL A 70 -1.71 -35.18 -10.63
C VAL A 70 -2.77 -35.40 -9.53
N PHE A 71 -3.94 -35.92 -9.91
CA PHE A 71 -5.08 -36.18 -9.02
C PHE A 71 -5.11 -37.61 -8.48
N GLY A 72 -4.24 -38.48 -8.98
CA GLY A 72 -4.08 -39.84 -8.48
C GLY A 72 -3.31 -39.91 -7.17
N THR A 73 -3.14 -41.12 -6.65
CA THR A 73 -2.31 -41.39 -5.47
C THR A 73 -0.84 -41.06 -5.76
N SER A 74 0.04 -41.10 -4.75
CA SER A 74 1.48 -40.89 -4.96
C SER A 74 2.08 -41.78 -6.06
N ASP A 75 1.46 -42.94 -6.27
CA ASP A 75 1.94 -43.97 -7.20
C ASP A 75 1.42 -43.75 -8.63
N ASP A 76 0.37 -42.94 -8.79
CA ASP A 76 -0.21 -42.58 -10.09
C ASP A 76 0.47 -41.35 -10.71
N ARG A 77 1.35 -40.66 -9.96
CA ARG A 77 2.04 -39.44 -10.40
C ARG A 77 3.26 -39.75 -11.23
N VAL A 78 3.43 -39.01 -12.32
CA VAL A 78 4.64 -39.08 -13.15
C VAL A 78 5.83 -38.52 -12.37
N THR A 79 6.73 -39.43 -11.97
CA THR A 79 8.03 -39.08 -11.35
C THR A 79 9.01 -38.57 -12.41
N GLY A 80 10.06 -37.85 -12.00
CA GLY A 80 11.07 -37.39 -12.98
C GLY A 80 11.78 -38.56 -13.67
N ARG A 81 11.88 -39.70 -13.00
CA ARG A 81 12.42 -40.93 -13.56
C ARG A 81 11.48 -41.57 -14.59
N GLU A 82 10.18 -41.60 -14.31
CA GLU A 82 9.14 -42.05 -15.25
C GLU A 82 9.22 -41.24 -16.55
N LEU A 83 9.32 -39.91 -16.39
CA LEU A 83 9.43 -38.99 -17.49
C LEU A 83 10.68 -39.24 -18.33
N LEU A 84 11.85 -39.36 -17.68
CA LEU A 84 13.10 -39.65 -18.39
C LEU A 84 13.09 -40.99 -19.12
N ARG A 85 12.39 -42.00 -18.60
CA ARG A 85 12.18 -43.28 -19.30
C ARG A 85 11.33 -43.12 -20.54
N GLN A 86 10.23 -42.38 -20.45
CA GLN A 86 9.36 -42.12 -21.60
C GLN A 86 10.09 -41.37 -22.74
N TYR A 87 11.06 -40.52 -22.42
CA TYR A 87 11.91 -39.85 -23.41
C TYR A 87 13.16 -40.64 -23.84
N GLY A 88 13.34 -41.87 -23.35
CA GLY A 88 14.51 -42.69 -23.67
C GLY A 88 15.84 -42.17 -23.08
N LEU A 89 15.77 -41.28 -22.10
CA LEU A 89 16.91 -40.68 -21.40
C LEU A 89 17.36 -41.49 -20.18
N ALA A 90 16.48 -42.35 -19.66
CA ALA A 90 16.76 -43.31 -18.61
C ALA A 90 16.35 -44.73 -19.06
N GLY A 91 17.19 -45.72 -18.78
CA GLY A 91 16.87 -47.13 -19.06
C GLY A 91 15.77 -47.70 -18.17
N GLU A 92 15.25 -48.88 -18.52
CA GLU A 92 14.20 -49.57 -17.74
C GLU A 92 14.72 -49.99 -16.35
N GLU A 93 15.99 -50.37 -16.23
CA GLU A 93 16.60 -50.78 -14.97
C GLU A 93 16.77 -49.62 -13.98
N ASP A 94 16.51 -49.86 -12.69
CA ASP A 94 16.77 -48.89 -11.63
C ASP A 94 18.26 -48.83 -11.29
N THR A 95 18.96 -47.89 -11.91
CA THR A 95 20.37 -47.58 -11.62
C THR A 95 20.49 -46.30 -10.81
N TRP A 96 21.60 -46.14 -10.07
CA TRP A 96 21.92 -44.88 -9.38
C TRP A 96 21.93 -43.68 -10.35
N GLY A 97 22.33 -43.88 -11.61
CA GLY A 97 22.27 -42.84 -12.65
C GLY A 97 20.84 -42.43 -13.01
N ASN A 98 19.92 -43.39 -13.16
CA ASN A 98 18.50 -43.12 -13.43
C ASN A 98 17.80 -42.48 -12.22
N PHE A 99 18.19 -42.85 -11.00
CA PHE A 99 17.72 -42.20 -9.78
C PHE A 99 18.19 -40.74 -9.70
N THR A 100 19.48 -40.45 -9.88
CA THR A 100 20.01 -39.09 -9.85
C THR A 100 19.48 -38.24 -11.02
N GLY A 101 19.36 -38.82 -12.21
CA GLY A 101 18.72 -38.17 -13.36
C GLY A 101 17.25 -37.86 -13.08
N GLY A 102 16.50 -38.81 -12.52
CA GLY A 102 15.11 -38.64 -12.14
C GLY A 102 14.92 -37.52 -11.11
N LEU A 103 15.74 -37.49 -10.06
CA LEU A 103 15.74 -36.42 -9.07
C LEU A 103 16.14 -35.07 -9.68
N GLY A 104 17.08 -35.05 -10.63
CA GLY A 104 17.44 -33.86 -11.39
C GLY A 104 16.29 -33.34 -12.26
N ALA A 105 15.53 -34.22 -12.90
CA ALA A 105 14.33 -33.87 -13.66
C ALA A 105 13.19 -33.40 -12.73
N GLU A 106 13.06 -33.97 -11.53
CA GLU A 106 12.10 -33.50 -10.52
C GLU A 106 12.44 -32.09 -10.07
N VAL A 107 13.71 -31.84 -9.72
CA VAL A 107 14.19 -30.51 -9.35
C VAL A 107 14.02 -29.54 -10.53
N LEU A 108 14.44 -29.90 -11.75
CA LEU A 108 14.30 -29.01 -12.91
C LEU A 108 12.85 -28.72 -13.30
N LEU A 109 11.92 -29.65 -13.09
CA LEU A 109 10.52 -29.46 -13.46
C LEU A 109 9.64 -29.04 -12.28
N ASP A 110 10.22 -28.93 -11.08
CA ASP A 110 9.57 -28.38 -9.90
C ASP A 110 9.57 -26.84 -9.97
N PRO A 111 8.38 -26.20 -10.04
CA PRO A 111 8.27 -24.74 -9.99
C PRO A 111 8.93 -24.14 -8.74
N SER A 112 9.05 -24.90 -7.64
CA SER A 112 9.71 -24.50 -6.40
C SER A 112 11.23 -24.39 -6.53
N THR A 113 11.84 -25.14 -7.45
CA THR A 113 13.27 -25.01 -7.77
C THR A 113 13.56 -23.68 -8.43
N TYR A 114 12.70 -23.20 -9.32
CA TYR A 114 12.83 -21.86 -9.90
C TYR A 114 12.51 -20.74 -8.90
N LEU A 115 11.67 -21.03 -7.89
CA LEU A 115 11.48 -20.16 -6.72
C LEU A 115 12.73 -20.10 -5.82
N THR A 116 13.46 -21.20 -5.65
CA THR A 116 14.52 -21.35 -4.63
C THR A 116 15.94 -21.11 -5.18
N PHE A 117 16.26 -21.64 -6.36
CA PHE A 117 17.54 -21.38 -7.05
C PHE A 117 17.58 -20.01 -7.74
N GLY A 118 16.43 -19.34 -7.90
CA GLY A 118 16.33 -17.92 -8.30
C GLY A 118 16.66 -16.92 -7.18
N LEU A 119 16.94 -17.37 -5.96
CA LEU A 119 17.23 -16.52 -4.80
C LEU A 119 18.72 -16.52 -4.37
N ALA A 120 19.60 -17.28 -5.05
CA ALA A 120 20.88 -17.69 -4.47
C ALA A 120 22.19 -17.14 -5.11
N PRO A 121 22.18 -16.10 -5.94
CA PRO A 121 23.35 -15.20 -5.99
C PRO A 121 22.98 -13.77 -5.56
N PHE A 122 22.59 -13.65 -4.29
CA PHE A 122 23.08 -12.70 -3.28
C PHE A 122 23.37 -11.23 -3.71
N PHE A 123 22.39 -10.37 -3.38
CA PHE A 123 22.53 -8.96 -2.94
C PHE A 123 23.08 -7.91 -3.93
N GLY A 124 22.29 -7.58 -4.97
CA GLY A 124 22.60 -6.44 -5.83
C GLY A 124 21.53 -6.04 -6.86
N GLY A 125 20.25 -6.08 -6.50
CA GLY A 125 19.16 -5.52 -7.32
C GLY A 125 18.50 -6.51 -8.29
N VAL A 126 17.18 -6.35 -8.46
CA VAL A 126 16.27 -7.13 -9.33
C VAL A 126 15.77 -8.45 -8.71
N ALA A 127 15.03 -8.36 -7.60
CA ALA A 127 14.32 -9.48 -6.99
C ALA A 127 12.85 -9.61 -7.47
N THR A 128 12.61 -9.76 -8.77
CA THR A 128 11.29 -10.14 -9.34
C THR A 128 11.35 -10.90 -10.68
N ALA A 129 12.55 -11.26 -11.19
CA ALA A 129 12.67 -11.78 -12.55
C ALA A 129 12.37 -13.30 -12.70
N GLY A 130 12.62 -14.13 -11.68
CA GLY A 130 12.52 -15.59 -11.80
C GLY A 130 11.10 -16.17 -11.88
N LEU A 131 10.10 -15.46 -11.37
CA LEU A 131 8.68 -15.89 -11.41
C LEU A 131 7.86 -15.17 -12.47
N ALA A 132 8.42 -14.12 -13.07
CA ALA A 132 7.75 -13.33 -14.08
C ALA A 132 7.26 -14.17 -15.27
N PRO A 133 8.01 -15.15 -15.82
CA PRO A 133 7.54 -15.92 -16.98
C PRO A 133 6.29 -16.75 -16.69
N PHE A 134 6.18 -17.32 -15.48
CA PHE A 134 5.02 -18.14 -15.08
C PHE A 134 3.79 -17.32 -14.70
N PHE A 135 3.95 -16.03 -14.36
CA PHE A 135 2.86 -15.12 -14.03
C PHE A 135 2.62 -14.02 -15.09
N GLY A 136 3.19 -14.17 -16.31
CA GLY A 136 2.93 -13.29 -17.46
C GLY A 136 3.71 -11.96 -17.48
N GLY A 137 4.80 -11.84 -16.73
CA GLY A 137 5.72 -10.72 -16.78
C GLY A 137 6.78 -10.89 -17.88
N VAL A 138 6.62 -10.14 -18.98
CA VAL A 138 7.60 -10.11 -20.09
C VAL A 138 8.82 -9.27 -19.71
N ALA A 139 10.03 -9.74 -20.02
CA ALA A 139 11.27 -8.98 -19.78
C ALA A 139 11.33 -7.76 -20.72
N LYS A 140 11.38 -6.55 -20.14
CA LYS A 140 11.53 -5.29 -20.90
C LYS A 140 12.95 -5.18 -21.46
N THR A 141 13.07 -4.92 -22.76
CA THR A 141 14.36 -4.61 -23.41
C THR A 141 14.88 -3.24 -22.93
N THR A 142 16.11 -2.87 -23.32
CA THR A 142 16.65 -1.52 -23.08
C THR A 142 15.72 -0.45 -23.67
N ALA A 143 15.22 -0.68 -24.89
CA ALA A 143 14.23 0.18 -25.54
C ALA A 143 12.93 0.30 -24.71
N GLY A 144 12.38 -0.81 -24.22
CA GLY A 144 11.19 -0.78 -23.36
C GLY A 144 11.39 -0.05 -22.03
N LYS A 145 12.57 -0.19 -21.39
CA LYS A 145 12.91 0.54 -20.16
C LYS A 145 13.07 2.04 -20.41
N LEU A 146 13.70 2.42 -21.52
CA LEU A 146 13.85 3.82 -21.92
C LEU A 146 12.52 4.44 -22.33
N ALA A 147 11.68 3.70 -23.06
CA ALA A 147 10.32 4.13 -23.42
C ALA A 147 9.47 4.37 -22.17
N GLN A 148 9.57 3.50 -21.16
CA GLN A 148 8.92 3.71 -19.86
C GLN A 148 9.46 4.97 -19.15
N ARG A 149 10.78 5.19 -19.14
CA ARG A 149 11.38 6.40 -18.52
C ARG A 149 11.05 7.69 -19.28
N ALA A 150 10.93 7.62 -20.60
CA ALA A 150 10.52 8.73 -21.45
C ALA A 150 9.02 9.06 -21.31
N GLY A 151 8.25 8.20 -20.63
CA GLY A 151 6.81 8.35 -20.45
C GLY A 151 5.97 7.87 -21.62
N MET A 152 6.55 7.11 -22.54
CA MET A 152 5.87 6.51 -23.69
C MET A 152 5.07 5.26 -23.29
N LEU A 153 5.58 4.52 -22.30
CA LEU A 153 4.90 3.39 -21.69
C LEU A 153 4.47 3.74 -20.27
N SER A 154 3.23 3.38 -19.93
CA SER A 154 2.80 3.38 -18.55
C SER A 154 3.38 2.16 -17.82
N ASP A 155 3.44 2.17 -16.48
CA ASP A 155 4.00 1.02 -15.73
C ASP A 155 3.15 -0.25 -15.86
N ASP A 156 1.90 -0.10 -16.31
CA ASP A 156 0.96 -1.17 -16.55
C ASP A 156 0.59 -1.20 -18.02
N LEU A 157 1.34 -2.02 -18.75
CA LEU A 157 1.15 -2.26 -20.17
C LEU A 157 -0.24 -2.76 -20.50
N GLY A 158 -0.91 -3.46 -19.56
CA GLY A 158 -2.28 -3.92 -19.74
C GLY A 158 -3.25 -2.75 -19.86
N LEU A 159 -3.13 -1.78 -18.95
CA LEU A 159 -3.99 -0.59 -18.98
C LEU A 159 -3.74 0.24 -20.22
N TYR A 160 -2.48 0.41 -20.58
CA TYR A 160 -2.12 1.13 -21.79
C TYR A 160 -2.73 0.47 -23.03
N ALA A 161 -2.59 -0.86 -23.15
CA ALA A 161 -3.13 -1.61 -24.28
C ALA A 161 -4.67 -1.49 -24.35
N ARG A 162 -5.36 -1.52 -23.21
CA ARG A 162 -6.81 -1.31 -23.12
C ARG A 162 -7.24 0.11 -23.51
N GLU A 163 -6.53 1.12 -23.01
CA GLU A 163 -6.79 2.53 -23.34
C GLU A 163 -6.56 2.79 -24.83
N LEU A 164 -5.47 2.26 -25.38
CA LEU A 164 -5.20 2.28 -26.80
C LEU A 164 -6.30 1.59 -27.60
N GLY A 165 -6.79 0.46 -27.10
CA GLY A 165 -7.90 -0.25 -27.74
C GLY A 165 -9.21 0.52 -27.73
N ARG A 166 -9.52 1.25 -26.65
CA ARG A 166 -10.67 2.17 -26.60
C ARG A 166 -10.53 3.30 -27.62
N ARG A 167 -9.34 3.88 -27.77
CA ARG A 167 -9.09 5.00 -28.70
C ARG A 167 -9.11 4.57 -30.16
N THR A 168 -8.52 3.42 -30.47
CA THR A 168 -8.35 2.93 -31.84
C THR A 168 -9.49 2.02 -32.31
N GLY A 169 -10.35 1.56 -31.40
CA GLY A 169 -11.37 0.54 -31.67
C GLY A 169 -10.79 -0.85 -31.94
N ARG A 170 -9.49 -1.09 -31.64
CA ARG A 170 -8.81 -2.36 -31.86
C ARG A 170 -8.51 -3.04 -30.53
N ASN A 171 -8.74 -4.35 -30.42
CA ASN A 171 -8.27 -5.10 -29.26
C ASN A 171 -6.75 -5.27 -29.33
N VAL A 172 -6.01 -4.35 -28.73
CA VAL A 172 -4.54 -4.48 -28.60
C VAL A 172 -4.26 -5.27 -27.32
N GLY A 173 -3.72 -6.47 -27.47
CA GLY A 173 -3.26 -7.28 -26.34
C GLY A 173 -1.97 -6.72 -25.74
N THR A 174 -1.72 -6.96 -24.44
CA THR A 174 -0.46 -6.56 -23.78
C THR A 174 0.78 -7.14 -24.47
N ALA A 175 0.70 -8.39 -24.90
CA ALA A 175 1.77 -9.05 -25.66
C ALA A 175 2.00 -8.40 -27.02
N GLN A 176 0.93 -7.97 -27.71
CA GLN A 176 1.04 -7.27 -28.98
C GLN A 176 1.70 -5.91 -28.82
N LEU A 177 1.26 -5.12 -27.82
CA LEU A 177 1.88 -3.83 -27.49
C LEU A 177 3.38 -3.97 -27.17
N MET A 178 3.76 -5.04 -26.48
CA MET A 178 5.15 -5.31 -26.11
C MET A 178 6.05 -5.72 -27.28
N ARG A 179 5.44 -6.21 -28.38
CA ARG A 179 6.14 -6.45 -29.65
C ARG A 179 6.29 -5.17 -30.47
N GLU A 180 5.54 -4.12 -30.16
CA GLU A 180 5.69 -2.84 -30.84
C GLU A 180 6.98 -2.12 -30.42
N THR A 181 7.43 -1.20 -31.28
CA THR A 181 8.63 -0.39 -31.05
C THR A 181 8.24 0.96 -30.43
N PRO A 182 9.15 1.64 -29.71
CA PRO A 182 8.89 3.00 -29.22
C PRO A 182 8.49 3.98 -30.33
N GLU A 183 9.00 3.80 -31.55
CA GLU A 183 8.61 4.58 -32.73
C GLU A 183 7.14 4.35 -33.12
N GLN A 184 6.67 3.10 -33.11
CA GLN A 184 5.26 2.79 -33.34
C GLN A 184 4.38 3.41 -32.24
N MET A 185 4.85 3.38 -31.00
CA MET A 185 4.17 4.03 -29.89
C MET A 185 4.00 5.54 -30.08
N LEU A 186 5.04 6.22 -30.58
CA LEU A 186 4.99 7.66 -30.85
C LEU A 186 3.93 8.02 -31.88
N ARG A 187 3.67 7.14 -32.86
CA ARG A 187 2.65 7.36 -33.89
C ARG A 187 1.22 7.26 -33.37
N LEU A 188 1.03 6.69 -32.18
CA LEU A 188 -0.27 6.55 -31.53
C LEU A 188 -0.58 7.75 -30.60
N LEU A 189 0.41 8.60 -30.34
CA LEU A 189 0.27 9.83 -29.56
C LEU A 189 -0.03 11.01 -30.48
N ASP A 190 -0.64 12.07 -29.94
CA ASP A 190 -0.75 13.34 -30.66
C ASP A 190 0.65 13.94 -30.91
N ASP A 191 0.80 14.74 -31.97
CA ASP A 191 2.10 15.26 -32.42
C ASP A 191 2.87 16.01 -31.32
N THR A 192 2.16 16.69 -30.41
CA THR A 192 2.78 17.46 -29.32
C THR A 192 3.37 16.53 -28.27
N THR A 193 2.57 15.56 -27.80
CA THR A 193 3.01 14.55 -26.83
C THR A 193 4.11 13.66 -27.42
N ALA A 194 3.97 13.28 -28.70
CA ALA A 194 4.95 12.49 -29.42
C ALA A 194 6.30 13.23 -29.52
N GLY A 195 6.30 14.52 -29.87
CA GLY A 195 7.52 15.34 -29.93
C GLY A 195 8.26 15.40 -28.59
N ALA A 196 7.52 15.67 -27.50
CA ALA A 196 8.10 15.73 -26.17
C ALA A 196 8.63 14.37 -25.67
N ALA A 197 7.89 13.30 -25.92
CA ALA A 197 8.29 11.95 -25.54
C ALA A 197 9.51 11.48 -26.34
N ARG A 198 9.57 11.77 -27.65
CA ARG A 198 10.72 11.46 -28.50
C ARG A 198 11.96 12.22 -28.05
N GLN A 199 11.84 13.50 -27.70
CA GLN A 199 12.97 14.28 -27.19
C GLN A 199 13.49 13.68 -25.88
N ARG A 200 12.61 13.38 -24.91
CA ARG A 200 13.02 12.74 -23.65
C ARG A 200 13.67 11.38 -23.87
N PHE A 201 13.16 10.58 -24.81
CA PHE A 201 13.76 9.31 -25.15
C PHE A 201 15.18 9.51 -25.69
N ARG A 202 15.39 10.48 -26.58
CA ARG A 202 16.71 10.85 -27.09
C ARG A 202 17.65 11.33 -26.00
N ASP A 203 17.19 12.21 -25.12
CA ASP A 203 17.98 12.70 -23.99
C ASP A 203 18.44 11.56 -23.06
N LEU A 204 17.63 10.50 -22.91
CA LEU A 204 17.94 9.33 -22.08
C LEU A 204 18.79 8.29 -22.80
N ALA A 205 18.61 8.12 -24.11
CA ALA A 205 19.25 7.10 -24.92
C ALA A 205 20.59 7.55 -25.52
N GLY A 206 20.85 8.86 -25.59
CA GLY A 206 22.02 9.43 -26.22
C GLY A 206 22.10 9.08 -27.72
N ASP A 207 23.30 8.78 -28.19
CA ASP A 207 23.57 8.50 -29.61
C ASP A 207 22.86 7.24 -30.14
N GLN A 208 22.40 6.35 -29.25
CA GLN A 208 21.71 5.11 -29.62
C GLN A 208 20.19 5.30 -29.79
N ALA A 209 19.68 6.52 -29.66
CA ALA A 209 18.24 6.76 -29.61
C ALA A 209 17.50 6.25 -30.85
N ASP A 210 17.99 6.53 -32.06
CA ASP A 210 17.28 6.16 -33.28
C ASP A 210 17.27 4.64 -33.52
N ASP A 211 18.31 3.92 -33.07
CA ASP A 211 18.35 2.45 -33.09
C ASP A 211 17.38 1.87 -32.06
N LEU A 212 17.40 2.40 -30.83
CA LEU A 212 16.55 1.94 -29.73
C LEU A 212 15.06 2.26 -29.95
N LEU A 213 14.73 3.32 -30.72
CA LEU A 213 13.36 3.63 -31.12
C LEU A 213 12.77 2.56 -32.06
N GLN A 214 13.62 1.82 -32.78
CA GLN A 214 13.19 0.75 -33.72
C GLN A 214 13.24 -0.64 -33.09
N GLN A 215 13.81 -0.79 -31.90
CA GLN A 215 13.85 -2.08 -31.21
C GLN A 215 12.51 -2.41 -30.53
N PRO A 216 12.11 -3.69 -30.49
CA PRO A 216 10.90 -4.10 -29.77
C PRO A 216 11.06 -3.81 -28.27
N MET A 217 9.97 -3.39 -27.64
CA MET A 217 9.98 -3.00 -26.22
C MET A 217 10.11 -4.19 -25.25
N ALA A 218 9.87 -5.40 -25.74
CA ALA A 218 10.01 -6.63 -24.97
C ALA A 218 10.64 -7.74 -25.80
N ALA A 219 11.36 -8.61 -25.10
CA ALA A 219 11.84 -9.86 -25.66
C ALA A 219 11.35 -10.98 -24.75
N THR A 220 10.81 -12.03 -25.36
CA THR A 220 10.12 -13.11 -24.64
C THR A 220 11.08 -13.97 -23.83
N ASN A 221 12.33 -14.17 -24.28
CA ASN A 221 13.31 -14.97 -23.54
C ASN A 221 14.76 -14.55 -23.84
N GLN A 222 15.22 -13.42 -23.29
CA GLN A 222 16.64 -13.04 -23.39
C GLN A 222 17.47 -13.72 -22.29
N VAL A 223 18.43 -14.56 -22.70
CA VAL A 223 19.57 -14.91 -21.86
C VAL A 223 20.74 -14.03 -22.25
N SER A 224 21.20 -13.17 -21.33
CA SER A 224 22.44 -12.42 -21.52
C SER A 224 23.57 -13.09 -20.74
N ILE A 225 24.70 -13.29 -21.41
CA ILE A 225 25.93 -13.79 -20.77
C ILE A 225 26.80 -12.57 -20.46
N PRO A 226 27.11 -12.27 -19.18
CA PRO A 226 27.95 -11.13 -18.83
C PRO A 226 29.36 -11.24 -19.47
N GLY A 227 29.89 -10.13 -20.00
CA GLY A 227 31.27 -10.04 -20.49
C GLY A 227 31.47 -10.30 -21.99
N ILE A 228 30.43 -10.75 -22.68
CA ILE A 228 30.37 -10.85 -24.14
C ILE A 228 29.17 -9.99 -24.51
N GLY A 229 29.28 -8.97 -25.37
CA GLY A 229 28.35 -7.81 -25.54
C GLY A 229 26.82 -8.03 -25.53
N SER A 230 26.02 -7.08 -26.01
CA SER A 230 24.53 -7.14 -25.93
C SER A 230 23.83 -8.17 -26.85
N TRP A 231 24.48 -9.27 -27.22
CA TRP A 231 23.93 -10.37 -28.02
C TRP A 231 23.11 -11.27 -27.08
N ALA A 232 21.90 -10.81 -26.79
CA ALA A 232 20.93 -11.60 -26.06
C ALA A 232 20.17 -12.47 -27.07
N PHE A 233 20.31 -13.78 -26.95
CA PHE A 233 19.61 -14.73 -27.81
C PHE A 233 18.19 -14.94 -27.28
N ASP A 234 17.19 -14.87 -28.16
CA ASP A 234 15.87 -15.40 -27.84
C ASP A 234 15.96 -16.93 -27.92
N LEU A 235 16.05 -17.57 -26.75
CA LEU A 235 16.41 -18.98 -26.64
C LEU A 235 15.43 -19.91 -27.36
N TYR A 236 14.18 -19.48 -27.57
CA TYR A 236 13.20 -20.28 -28.31
C TYR A 236 13.19 -19.94 -29.79
N ASP A 237 13.26 -18.65 -30.14
CA ASP A 237 13.18 -18.22 -31.54
C ASP A 237 14.46 -18.52 -32.34
N THR A 238 15.61 -18.54 -31.65
CA THR A 238 16.92 -18.89 -32.24
C THR A 238 17.00 -20.38 -32.61
N PHE A 239 16.38 -21.26 -31.82
CA PHE A 239 16.43 -22.71 -32.05
C PHE A 239 15.20 -23.23 -32.80
N LEU A 240 14.05 -22.57 -32.67
CA LEU A 240 12.79 -22.92 -33.31
C LEU A 240 12.01 -21.64 -33.66
N PRO A 241 12.17 -21.09 -34.88
CA PRO A 241 11.45 -19.89 -35.31
C PRO A 241 9.94 -20.02 -35.09
N GLY A 242 9.36 -19.13 -34.28
CA GLY A 242 7.95 -19.10 -33.91
C GLY A 242 7.53 -19.96 -32.71
N ALA A 243 8.44 -20.71 -32.08
CA ALA A 243 8.10 -21.54 -30.91
C ALA A 243 7.80 -20.71 -29.66
N GLY A 244 8.56 -19.63 -29.42
CA GLY A 244 8.29 -18.70 -28.31
C GLY A 244 6.88 -18.11 -28.39
N ASP A 245 6.46 -17.73 -29.60
CA ASP A 245 5.12 -17.20 -29.85
C ASP A 245 4.01 -18.23 -29.61
N ARG A 246 4.21 -19.49 -30.00
CA ARG A 246 3.24 -20.57 -29.75
C ARG A 246 3.16 -20.93 -28.28
N ILE A 247 4.29 -20.94 -27.56
CA ILE A 247 4.32 -21.20 -26.12
C ILE A 247 3.63 -20.06 -25.36
N ALA A 248 3.88 -18.81 -25.72
CA ALA A 248 3.19 -17.67 -25.13
C ALA A 248 1.67 -17.72 -25.37
N GLN A 249 1.23 -18.01 -26.61
CA GLN A 249 -0.19 -18.19 -26.93
C GLN A 249 -0.83 -19.36 -26.16
N ALA A 250 -0.11 -20.47 -26.01
CA ALA A 250 -0.57 -21.61 -25.23
C ALA A 250 -0.68 -21.31 -23.73
N ALA A 251 0.31 -20.61 -23.17
CA ALA A 251 0.31 -20.17 -21.77
C ALA A 251 -0.83 -19.16 -21.50
N ASP A 252 -1.05 -18.22 -22.42
CA ASP A 252 -2.17 -17.27 -22.36
C ASP A 252 -3.52 -18.00 -22.45
N TYR A 253 -3.65 -18.98 -23.35
CA TYR A 253 -4.84 -19.80 -23.47
C TYR A 253 -5.13 -20.59 -22.19
N LEU A 254 -4.13 -21.30 -21.64
CA LEU A 254 -4.23 -22.04 -20.39
C LEU A 254 -4.54 -21.14 -19.20
N GLY A 255 -3.88 -19.98 -19.12
CA GLY A 255 -4.16 -18.96 -18.11
C GLY A 255 -5.60 -18.44 -18.20
N SER A 256 -6.10 -18.18 -19.41
CA SER A 256 -7.48 -17.76 -19.65
C SER A 256 -8.49 -18.87 -19.34
N ALA A 257 -8.16 -20.13 -19.65
CA ALA A 257 -8.99 -21.30 -19.38
C ALA A 257 -9.09 -21.58 -17.87
N ALA A 258 -7.95 -21.54 -17.16
CA ALA A 258 -7.92 -21.67 -15.70
C ALA A 258 -8.67 -20.52 -15.02
N LYS A 259 -8.57 -19.29 -15.54
CA LYS A 259 -9.33 -18.14 -15.07
C LYS A 259 -10.81 -18.23 -15.38
N SER A 260 -11.22 -18.78 -16.51
CA SER A 260 -12.63 -18.87 -16.91
C SER A 260 -13.35 -20.09 -16.32
N ALA A 261 -12.61 -21.08 -15.80
CA ALA A 261 -13.16 -22.24 -15.13
C ALA A 261 -14.08 -21.84 -13.95
N PRO A 262 -15.33 -22.34 -13.86
CA PRO A 262 -16.30 -21.92 -12.84
C PRO A 262 -15.82 -22.15 -11.39
N PHE A 263 -15.11 -23.26 -11.15
CA PHE A 263 -14.70 -23.68 -9.81
C PHE A 263 -13.29 -23.19 -9.44
N ILE A 264 -12.34 -23.27 -10.38
CA ILE A 264 -10.93 -22.93 -10.12
C ILE A 264 -10.66 -21.46 -10.42
N GLY A 265 -11.41 -20.83 -11.33
CA GLY A 265 -11.26 -19.44 -11.72
C GLY A 265 -11.32 -18.44 -10.55
N PRO A 266 -12.31 -18.51 -9.64
CA PRO A 266 -12.34 -17.64 -8.46
C PRO A 266 -11.10 -17.79 -7.57
N ILE A 267 -10.59 -19.01 -7.40
CA ILE A 267 -9.41 -19.30 -6.59
C ILE A 267 -8.15 -18.75 -7.28
N VAL A 268 -7.96 -19.02 -8.58
CA VAL A 268 -6.82 -18.53 -9.35
C VAL A 268 -6.81 -17.01 -9.42
N ARG A 269 -7.96 -16.37 -9.66
CA ARG A 269 -8.07 -14.90 -9.68
C ARG A 269 -7.80 -14.30 -8.30
N SER A 270 -8.28 -14.94 -7.23
CA SER A 270 -8.01 -14.51 -5.85
C SER A 270 -6.54 -14.70 -5.48
N ALA A 271 -5.93 -15.83 -5.82
CA ALA A 271 -4.51 -16.09 -5.58
C ALA A 271 -3.62 -15.14 -6.38
N GLN A 272 -3.93 -14.89 -7.66
CA GLN A 272 -3.22 -13.92 -8.48
C GLN A 272 -3.39 -12.49 -7.91
N ALA A 273 -4.56 -12.13 -7.42
CA ALA A 273 -4.81 -10.83 -6.80
C ALA A 273 -4.14 -10.65 -5.43
N MET A 274 -4.05 -11.73 -4.64
CA MET A 274 -3.45 -11.72 -3.30
C MET A 274 -1.92 -11.82 -3.34
N VAL A 275 -1.37 -12.57 -4.29
CA VAL A 275 0.06 -12.94 -4.31
C VAL A 275 0.81 -12.36 -5.51
N GLY A 276 0.14 -12.20 -6.66
CA GLY A 276 0.80 -11.92 -7.94
C GLY A 276 0.78 -10.46 -8.42
N ASP A 277 -0.24 -9.68 -8.06
CA ASP A 277 -0.37 -8.29 -8.56
C ASP A 277 -1.01 -7.37 -7.52
N SER A 278 -0.19 -6.72 -6.68
CA SER A 278 -0.68 -5.75 -5.70
C SER A 278 -1.42 -4.58 -6.34
N ARG A 279 -1.24 -4.35 -7.66
CA ARG A 279 -1.94 -3.28 -8.38
C ARG A 279 -3.42 -3.60 -8.57
N VAL A 280 -3.84 -4.86 -8.56
CA VAL A 280 -5.26 -5.19 -8.67
C VAL A 280 -6.03 -5.00 -7.37
N MET A 281 -5.40 -4.55 -6.27
CA MET A 281 -6.10 -4.23 -5.01
C MET A 281 -7.02 -5.34 -4.46
N GLY A 282 -6.63 -6.61 -4.63
CA GLY A 282 -7.44 -7.75 -4.19
C GLY A 282 -8.70 -8.00 -5.02
N MET A 283 -8.82 -7.40 -6.21
CA MET A 283 -9.98 -7.54 -7.08
C MET A 283 -9.97 -8.91 -7.76
N SER A 284 -11.06 -9.67 -7.59
CA SER A 284 -11.19 -11.04 -8.12
C SER A 284 -11.96 -11.12 -9.43
N ASP A 285 -12.76 -10.09 -9.76
CA ASP A 285 -13.43 -9.94 -11.04
C ASP A 285 -12.58 -9.09 -11.99
N GLU A 286 -12.72 -9.31 -13.29
CA GLU A 286 -11.86 -8.68 -14.30
C GLU A 286 -12.04 -7.15 -14.35
N GLN A 287 -13.28 -6.66 -14.32
CA GLN A 287 -13.58 -5.23 -14.36
C GLN A 287 -12.96 -4.51 -13.15
N GLY A 288 -13.10 -5.13 -11.98
CA GLY A 288 -12.36 -4.82 -10.79
C GLY A 288 -10.87 -4.74 -11.09
N GLN A 289 -10.22 -5.86 -11.40
CA GLN A 289 -8.75 -5.90 -11.59
C GLN A 289 -8.22 -4.76 -12.46
N TRP A 290 -8.96 -4.41 -13.51
CA TRP A 290 -8.66 -3.25 -14.33
C TRP A 290 -8.78 -1.92 -13.60
N LEU A 291 -9.88 -1.67 -12.89
CA LEU A 291 -10.04 -0.47 -12.08
C LEU A 291 -8.96 -0.37 -10.98
N GLY A 292 -8.66 -1.46 -10.28
CA GLY A 292 -7.61 -1.48 -9.25
C GLY A 292 -6.26 -1.10 -9.85
N ARG A 293 -5.93 -1.69 -11.00
CA ARG A 293 -4.73 -1.33 -11.76
C ARG A 293 -4.77 0.15 -12.15
N GLU A 294 -5.91 0.65 -12.63
CA GLU A 294 -6.04 2.04 -13.08
C GLU A 294 -5.77 3.00 -11.92
N ILE A 295 -6.41 2.77 -10.77
CA ILE A 295 -6.18 3.55 -9.55
C ILE A 295 -4.70 3.48 -9.16
N THR A 296 -4.11 2.29 -9.10
CA THR A 296 -2.70 2.12 -8.71
C THR A 296 -1.75 2.83 -9.67
N GLN A 297 -2.00 2.70 -10.97
CA GLN A 297 -1.21 3.32 -12.01
C GLN A 297 -1.30 4.84 -11.95
N GLN A 298 -2.50 5.40 -11.90
CA GLN A 298 -2.71 6.85 -11.85
C GLN A 298 -2.11 7.43 -10.56
N SER A 299 -2.30 6.75 -9.43
CA SER A 299 -1.66 7.08 -8.16
C SER A 299 -0.13 7.10 -8.27
N ASN A 300 0.48 6.07 -8.88
CA ASN A 300 1.93 6.01 -9.08
C ASN A 300 2.45 7.11 -10.03
N ILE A 301 1.74 7.38 -11.13
CA ILE A 301 2.10 8.44 -12.08
C ILE A 301 2.04 9.80 -11.38
N ALA A 302 0.95 10.11 -10.68
CA ALA A 302 0.79 11.36 -9.96
C ALA A 302 1.85 11.52 -8.86
N GLY A 303 2.12 10.46 -8.09
CA GLY A 303 3.18 10.45 -7.09
C GLY A 303 4.57 10.70 -7.69
N ARG A 304 4.89 10.15 -8.87
CA ARG A 304 6.15 10.41 -9.57
C ARG A 304 6.24 11.84 -10.08
N GLN A 305 5.20 12.36 -10.73
CA GLN A 305 5.17 13.73 -11.23
C GLN A 305 5.34 14.73 -10.09
N ALA A 306 4.68 14.48 -8.96
CA ALA A 306 4.78 15.32 -7.77
C ALA A 306 6.22 15.31 -7.19
N ARG A 307 6.84 14.13 -7.08
CA ARG A 307 8.25 14.00 -6.68
C ARG A 307 9.21 14.66 -7.67
N GLN A 308 8.94 14.60 -8.97
CA GLN A 308 9.78 15.23 -9.98
C GLN A 308 9.74 16.76 -9.86
N ARG A 309 8.54 17.35 -9.70
CA ARG A 309 8.39 18.79 -9.46
C ARG A 309 9.13 19.24 -8.19
N LEU A 310 9.02 18.44 -7.13
CA LEU A 310 9.75 18.68 -5.88
C LEU A 310 11.27 18.56 -6.06
N SER A 311 11.72 17.53 -6.77
CA SER A 311 13.13 17.33 -7.07
C SER A 311 13.73 18.50 -7.83
N ASN A 312 12.98 19.10 -8.77
CA ASN A 312 13.44 20.29 -9.49
C ASN A 312 13.61 21.46 -8.51
N ALA A 313 12.62 21.71 -7.65
CA ALA A 313 12.72 22.76 -6.62
C ALA A 313 13.89 22.51 -5.64
N TYR A 314 14.18 21.26 -5.31
CA TYR A 314 15.34 20.89 -4.48
C TYR A 314 16.66 21.14 -5.20
N VAL A 315 16.77 20.77 -6.48
CA VAL A 315 17.98 21.01 -7.27
C VAL A 315 18.25 22.51 -7.40
N ASP A 316 17.22 23.31 -7.64
CA ASP A 316 17.35 24.76 -7.76
C ASP A 316 17.77 25.37 -6.42
N ALA A 317 17.12 24.97 -5.31
CA ALA A 317 17.52 25.42 -3.97
C ALA A 317 18.95 24.98 -3.60
N ALA A 318 19.32 23.73 -3.88
CA ALA A 318 20.66 23.22 -3.61
C ALA A 318 21.74 23.98 -4.39
N ARG A 319 21.48 24.34 -5.65
CA ARG A 319 22.39 25.17 -6.45
C ARG A 319 22.55 26.57 -5.87
N ASN A 320 21.46 27.18 -5.40
CA ASN A 320 21.47 28.55 -4.91
C ASN A 320 21.99 28.69 -3.47
N VAL A 321 21.80 27.66 -2.64
CA VAL A 321 22.26 27.63 -1.24
C VAL A 321 23.68 27.08 -1.13
N GLY A 322 24.08 26.19 -2.06
CA GLY A 322 25.26 25.36 -1.98
C GLY A 322 24.90 23.94 -1.54
N GLU A 323 25.37 22.92 -2.27
CA GLU A 323 24.95 21.52 -2.10
C GLU A 323 25.27 20.96 -0.71
N GLU A 324 26.43 21.32 -0.14
CA GLU A 324 26.85 20.90 1.20
C GLU A 324 25.93 21.49 2.27
N LEU A 325 25.66 22.79 2.20
CA LEU A 325 24.76 23.48 3.14
C LEU A 325 23.32 23.00 2.97
N PHE A 326 22.83 22.80 1.75
CA PHE A 326 21.47 22.30 1.52
C PHE A 326 21.24 20.89 2.09
N ARG A 327 22.26 20.02 2.02
CA ARG A 327 22.23 18.68 2.61
C ARG A 327 22.55 18.68 4.12
N SER A 328 22.98 19.81 4.65
CA SER A 328 23.25 19.95 6.07
C SER A 328 21.97 19.82 6.88
N ARG A 329 22.16 19.43 8.13
CA ARG A 329 21.07 19.29 9.08
C ARG A 329 20.48 20.65 9.45
N GLU A 330 21.35 21.64 9.61
CA GLU A 330 21.00 23.01 9.98
C GLU A 330 20.04 23.61 8.96
N PHE A 331 20.22 23.30 7.67
CA PHE A 331 19.32 23.72 6.61
C PHE A 331 17.94 23.06 6.71
N ASP A 332 17.88 21.75 6.97
CA ASP A 332 16.59 21.05 7.12
C ASP A 332 15.81 21.53 8.36
N GLU A 333 16.50 21.77 9.48
CA GLU A 333 15.91 22.37 10.69
C GLU A 333 15.44 23.81 10.43
N ALA A 334 16.24 24.62 9.75
CA ALA A 334 15.86 25.97 9.35
C ALA A 334 14.64 25.95 8.40
N PHE A 335 14.62 25.07 7.41
CA PHE A 335 13.48 24.90 6.51
C PHE A 335 12.22 24.50 7.29
N GLY A 336 12.34 23.55 8.22
CA GLY A 336 11.26 23.18 9.13
C GLY A 336 10.73 24.36 9.94
N ASN A 337 11.62 25.16 10.54
CA ASN A 337 11.25 26.34 11.31
C ASN A 337 10.56 27.41 10.45
N VAL A 338 11.00 27.63 9.22
CA VAL A 338 10.34 28.56 8.28
C VAL A 338 8.94 28.08 7.95
N MET A 339 8.78 26.78 7.65
CA MET A 339 7.49 26.19 7.34
C MET A 339 6.57 26.23 8.56
N GLU A 340 7.07 26.03 9.77
CA GLU A 340 6.27 26.08 11.02
C GLU A 340 5.98 27.52 11.52
N GLY A 341 6.27 28.55 10.73
CA GLY A 341 6.05 29.96 11.11
C GLY A 341 7.05 30.50 12.15
N GLN A 342 8.09 29.73 12.48
CA GLN A 342 9.08 30.02 13.51
C GLN A 342 10.34 30.68 12.92
N PHE A 343 10.17 31.70 12.08
CA PHE A 343 11.29 32.33 11.36
C PHE A 343 12.38 32.88 12.30
N GLY A 344 12.01 33.33 13.50
CA GLY A 344 12.96 33.78 14.53
C GLY A 344 13.90 32.68 15.05
N GLN A 345 13.54 31.41 14.90
CA GLN A 345 14.36 30.25 15.28
C GLN A 345 15.31 29.80 14.16
N VAL A 346 15.28 30.45 13.00
CA VAL A 346 16.23 30.16 11.92
C VAL A 346 17.60 30.75 12.28
N PRO A 347 18.69 29.96 12.24
CA PRO A 347 20.03 30.46 12.47
C PRO A 347 20.35 31.66 11.56
N GLU A 348 21.01 32.69 12.10
CA GLU A 348 21.28 33.95 11.37
C GLU A 348 21.98 33.71 10.04
N ALA A 349 22.95 32.78 10.01
CA ALA A 349 23.68 32.41 8.81
C ALA A 349 22.80 31.83 7.69
N LEU A 350 21.68 31.21 8.06
CA LEU A 350 20.72 30.60 7.13
C LEU A 350 19.56 31.54 6.77
N ARG A 351 19.25 32.51 7.63
CA ARG A 351 18.08 33.39 7.47
C ARG A 351 18.01 34.05 6.10
N ARG A 352 19.13 34.60 5.63
CA ARG A 352 19.25 35.24 4.29
C ARG A 352 18.84 34.33 3.12
N HIS A 353 18.96 33.00 3.28
CA HIS A 353 18.59 32.05 2.22
C HIS A 353 17.08 31.87 2.13
N PHE A 354 16.33 32.14 3.20
CA PHE A 354 14.88 32.00 3.29
C PHE A 354 14.11 33.32 3.16
N GLU A 355 14.80 34.45 3.08
CA GLU A 355 14.21 35.77 2.80
C GLU A 355 13.92 35.96 1.29
N PRO A 356 13.04 36.88 0.89
CA PRO A 356 12.78 37.16 -0.52
C PRO A 356 14.06 37.41 -1.33
N GLY A 357 14.28 36.60 -2.38
CA GLY A 357 15.50 36.62 -3.20
C GLY A 357 16.63 35.70 -2.69
N GLY A 358 16.47 35.08 -1.53
CA GLY A 358 17.38 34.07 -1.00
C GLY A 358 17.28 32.74 -1.74
N GLY A 359 18.37 31.97 -1.72
CA GLY A 359 18.48 30.74 -2.53
C GLY A 359 17.50 29.61 -2.19
N ALA A 360 16.88 29.62 -1.00
CA ALA A 360 15.86 28.66 -0.56
C ALA A 360 14.44 29.24 -0.56
N PHE A 361 14.28 30.53 -0.84
CA PHE A 361 12.98 31.20 -0.81
C PHE A 361 11.98 30.57 -1.79
N ASP A 362 12.43 30.26 -3.01
CA ASP A 362 11.58 29.64 -4.02
C ASP A 362 11.10 28.25 -3.59
N LEU A 363 11.92 27.50 -2.85
CA LEU A 363 11.51 26.21 -2.30
C LEU A 363 10.41 26.37 -1.25
N VAL A 364 10.53 27.36 -0.35
CA VAL A 364 9.49 27.69 0.63
C VAL A 364 8.19 28.11 -0.06
N GLN A 365 8.29 28.97 -1.09
CA GLN A 365 7.13 29.40 -1.85
C GLN A 365 6.48 28.24 -2.63
N ALA A 366 7.28 27.34 -3.19
CA ALA A 366 6.79 26.12 -3.83
C ALA A 366 6.07 25.21 -2.82
N ALA A 367 6.64 25.00 -1.64
CA ALA A 367 6.05 24.22 -0.56
C ALA A 367 4.69 24.79 -0.11
N ARG A 368 4.63 26.09 0.17
CA ARG A 368 3.39 26.79 0.56
C ARG A 368 2.34 26.78 -0.54
N ARG A 369 2.76 26.96 -1.80
CA ARG A 369 1.87 26.84 -2.96
C ARG A 369 1.29 25.44 -3.06
N TRP A 370 2.11 24.39 -2.91
CA TRP A 370 1.59 23.02 -2.91
C TRP A 370 0.61 22.76 -1.77
N GLN A 371 0.84 23.31 -0.57
CA GLN A 371 -0.12 23.19 0.54
C GLN A 371 -1.45 23.86 0.19
N ARG A 372 -1.45 25.10 -0.31
CA ARG A 372 -2.67 25.82 -0.72
C ARG A 372 -3.39 25.13 -1.88
N ASP A 373 -2.67 24.84 -2.96
CA ASP A 373 -3.25 24.19 -4.14
C ASP A 373 -3.79 22.79 -3.80
N ALA A 374 -3.18 22.08 -2.85
CA ALA A 374 -3.67 20.79 -2.38
C ALA A 374 -5.01 20.90 -1.66
N VAL A 375 -5.22 21.96 -0.87
CA VAL A 375 -6.50 22.25 -0.22
C VAL A 375 -7.57 22.53 -1.28
N ASP A 376 -7.27 23.40 -2.23
CA ASP A 376 -8.20 23.75 -3.31
C ASP A 376 -8.56 22.53 -4.17
N ARG A 377 -7.56 21.74 -4.56
CA ARG A 377 -7.78 20.49 -5.31
C ARG A 377 -8.56 19.46 -4.49
N ALA A 378 -8.37 19.39 -3.17
CA ALA A 378 -9.18 18.52 -2.32
C ALA A 378 -10.64 18.89 -2.39
N ASN A 379 -10.93 20.18 -2.20
CA ASN A 379 -12.29 20.69 -2.20
C ASN A 379 -12.93 20.49 -3.58
N GLN A 380 -12.18 20.71 -4.66
CA GLN A 380 -12.64 20.44 -6.03
C GLN A 380 -12.93 18.96 -6.30
N LEU A 381 -12.19 18.05 -5.66
CA LEU A 381 -12.37 16.60 -5.79
C LEU A 381 -13.26 16.01 -4.68
N GLY A 382 -13.83 16.85 -3.81
CA GLY A 382 -14.61 16.40 -2.65
C GLY A 382 -13.85 15.49 -1.70
N ILE A 383 -12.53 15.63 -1.61
CA ILE A 383 -11.71 14.88 -0.66
C ILE A 383 -11.83 15.59 0.69
N PRO A 384 -12.36 14.95 1.73
CA PRO A 384 -12.49 15.59 3.03
C PRO A 384 -11.09 15.95 3.53
N LEU A 385 -10.92 17.24 3.81
CA LEU A 385 -9.74 17.75 4.48
C LEU A 385 -10.03 17.75 5.96
N ALA A 386 -9.20 17.04 6.72
CA ALA A 386 -9.09 17.36 8.14
C ALA A 386 -8.42 18.75 8.22
N SER A 387 -9.21 19.81 8.33
CA SER A 387 -8.71 21.11 8.80
C SER A 387 -8.48 20.96 10.30
N GLU A 388 -7.25 20.64 10.68
CA GLU A 388 -6.85 20.67 12.09
C GLU A 388 -6.29 22.06 12.36
N ASN A 389 -6.99 22.83 13.20
CA ASN A 389 -6.46 24.08 13.73
C ASN A 389 -5.36 23.70 14.72
N LEU A 390 -4.11 23.71 14.27
CA LEU A 390 -2.98 23.51 15.16
C LEU A 390 -2.76 24.73 16.05
N PRO A 391 -2.17 24.56 17.25
CA PRO A 391 -1.77 25.70 18.07
C PRO A 391 -0.92 26.69 17.27
N ASN A 392 -1.14 27.99 17.47
CA ASN A 392 -0.28 29.08 16.96
C ASN A 392 -0.05 29.11 15.44
N ASP A 393 -1.04 28.76 14.64
CA ASP A 393 -0.95 28.80 13.18
C ASP A 393 0.25 27.98 12.62
N ILE A 394 0.67 26.92 13.33
CA ILE A 394 1.80 26.09 12.87
C ILE A 394 1.40 25.45 11.53
N GLU A 395 2.00 25.92 10.44
CA GLU A 395 1.80 25.37 9.09
C GLU A 395 2.58 24.04 8.96
N TYR A 396 1.92 22.91 9.24
CA TYR A 396 2.53 21.58 9.08
C TYR A 396 2.30 20.97 7.68
N PHE A 397 3.24 20.14 7.23
CA PHE A 397 2.99 19.15 6.17
C PHE A 397 2.17 17.99 6.74
N PHE A 398 0.87 18.19 6.96
CA PHE A 398 0.02 17.16 7.52
C PHE A 398 0.07 15.90 6.66
N ARG A 399 0.41 14.75 7.24
CA ARG A 399 0.02 13.47 6.63
C ARG A 399 -1.50 13.39 6.65
N GLN A 400 -2.11 13.84 5.57
CA GLN A 400 -3.54 13.75 5.38
C GLN A 400 -3.89 12.32 5.01
N SER A 401 -4.41 11.55 5.98
CA SER A 401 -5.29 10.44 5.66
C SER A 401 -6.61 11.04 5.21
N SER A 402 -6.89 10.96 3.91
CA SER A 402 -8.21 11.32 3.38
C SER A 402 -9.25 10.28 3.80
N GLY A 403 -10.52 10.65 3.94
CA GLY A 403 -11.62 9.70 4.09
C GLY A 403 -11.68 8.69 2.93
N ILE A 404 -11.23 9.08 1.74
CA ILE A 404 -11.01 8.19 0.58
C ILE A 404 -9.94 7.13 0.85
N ALA A 405 -9.14 7.22 1.91
CA ALA A 405 -8.25 6.14 2.34
C ALA A 405 -8.89 5.24 3.41
N ASP A 406 -10.01 5.66 4.02
CA ASP A 406 -10.73 4.90 5.03
C ASP A 406 -12.27 4.98 4.86
N PRO A 407 -12.82 4.45 3.76
CA PRO A 407 -14.25 4.48 3.48
C PRO A 407 -15.07 3.67 4.50
N THR A 408 -16.39 3.91 4.47
CA THR A 408 -17.33 3.23 5.35
C THR A 408 -17.41 1.75 4.98
N ILE A 409 -17.31 0.91 6.01
CA ILE A 409 -17.29 -0.54 5.87
C ILE A 409 -18.69 -1.04 5.53
N PRO A 410 -18.89 -1.81 4.44
CA PRO A 410 -20.17 -2.46 4.21
C PRO A 410 -20.50 -3.44 5.35
N GLU A 411 -21.80 -3.62 5.61
CA GLU A 411 -22.28 -4.58 6.59
C GLU A 411 -21.78 -6.01 6.29
N GLY A 412 -21.45 -6.79 7.33
CA GLY A 412 -20.90 -8.15 7.21
C GLY A 412 -19.38 -8.24 7.00
N TRP A 413 -18.68 -7.11 6.84
CA TRP A 413 -17.23 -7.08 6.70
C TRP A 413 -16.55 -6.52 7.95
N ALA A 414 -15.52 -7.21 8.44
CA ALA A 414 -14.65 -6.66 9.49
C ALA A 414 -13.49 -5.88 8.88
N ARG A 415 -12.99 -4.86 9.58
CA ARG A 415 -11.57 -4.48 9.45
C ARG A 415 -10.77 -5.74 9.74
N HIS A 416 -9.83 -6.10 8.88
CA HIS A 416 -8.80 -7.04 9.27
C HIS A 416 -7.98 -6.37 10.37
N LEU A 417 -8.42 -6.60 11.61
CA LEU A 417 -7.61 -6.36 12.79
C LEU A 417 -6.58 -7.48 12.80
N GLY A 418 -5.64 -7.46 11.86
CA GLY A 418 -4.39 -8.16 12.10
C GLY A 418 -3.83 -7.65 13.45
N PRO A 419 -2.92 -8.39 14.10
CA PRO A 419 -2.07 -7.84 15.15
C PRO A 419 -1.13 -6.81 14.50
N GLN A 420 -1.68 -5.75 13.91
CA GLN A 420 -1.02 -4.46 13.84
C GLN A 420 -0.73 -4.14 15.29
N TYR A 421 0.54 -4.30 15.65
CA TYR A 421 1.12 -3.85 16.90
C TYR A 421 0.28 -2.71 17.49
N ASP A 422 -0.43 -3.00 18.57
CA ASP A 422 -1.10 -2.01 19.43
C ASP A 422 -0.06 -1.09 20.13
N ARG A 423 1.19 -1.04 19.63
CA ARG A 423 2.10 0.06 19.81
C ARG A 423 1.49 1.26 19.09
N SER A 424 0.68 2.00 19.83
CA SER A 424 0.08 3.28 19.45
C SER A 424 -0.91 3.21 18.28
N ARG A 425 -2.12 2.70 18.55
CA ARG A 425 -3.35 3.29 17.98
C ARG A 425 -3.39 4.76 18.38
N ALA A 426 -2.72 5.61 17.62
CA ALA A 426 -2.88 7.06 17.66
C ALA A 426 -4.27 7.36 17.10
N VAL A 427 -5.20 7.70 18.00
CA VAL A 427 -6.52 8.23 17.65
C VAL A 427 -6.35 9.74 17.50
N ALA A 428 -5.65 10.11 16.43
CA ALA A 428 -5.88 11.37 15.75
C ALA A 428 -5.62 11.19 14.25
N SER A 429 -6.22 10.20 13.63
CA SER A 429 -6.87 10.51 12.38
C SER A 429 -8.35 10.42 12.66
N VAL A 430 -9.14 11.38 12.17
CA VAL A 430 -10.59 11.23 12.18
C VAL A 430 -11.02 9.98 11.38
N VAL A 431 -10.15 9.36 10.57
CA VAL A 431 -10.43 8.07 9.91
C VAL A 431 -9.10 7.29 9.66
N GLY A 432 -8.99 6.10 10.25
CA GLY A 432 -7.75 5.36 10.51
C GLY A 432 -6.99 4.75 9.32
N GLY A 433 -5.80 4.22 9.61
CA GLY A 433 -5.09 3.30 8.72
C GLY A 433 -3.90 3.86 7.94
N ALA A 434 -2.96 4.55 8.59
CA ALA A 434 -1.57 4.68 8.18
C ALA A 434 -0.78 5.26 9.36
N SER A 435 0.55 5.12 9.39
CA SER A 435 1.43 5.73 10.40
C SER A 435 1.35 7.27 10.39
N GLY A 436 0.25 7.81 10.90
CA GLY A 436 0.09 9.21 11.20
C GLY A 436 1.13 9.60 12.24
N ARG A 437 1.64 10.83 12.13
CA ARG A 437 2.37 11.47 13.22
C ARG A 437 1.53 11.30 14.49
N ARG A 438 2.16 10.70 15.52
CA ARG A 438 1.51 10.46 16.82
C ARG A 438 0.99 11.79 17.35
N ASP A 439 -0.15 11.77 18.03
CA ASP A 439 -0.87 12.98 18.47
C ASP A 439 0.07 13.97 19.17
N TYR A 440 1.03 13.45 19.92
CA TYR A 440 1.97 14.32 20.61
C TYR A 440 2.95 15.10 19.71
N THR A 441 3.27 14.57 18.54
CA THR A 441 4.15 15.24 17.56
C THR A 441 3.45 16.38 16.81
N ARG A 442 2.15 16.58 17.04
CA ARG A 442 1.37 17.70 16.47
C ARG A 442 1.26 18.87 17.41
N ALA A 443 1.30 18.58 18.71
CA ALA A 443 1.24 19.60 19.75
C ALA A 443 2.43 20.53 19.66
N PHE A 444 3.60 20.03 19.30
CA PHE A 444 4.84 20.77 19.35
C PHE A 444 5.44 20.97 17.96
N PRO A 445 6.03 22.14 17.68
CA PRO A 445 6.92 22.33 16.55
C PRO A 445 8.14 21.41 16.68
N ARG A 446 8.78 21.11 15.55
CA ARG A 446 9.83 20.09 15.49
C ARG A 446 11.05 20.48 16.29
N TRP A 447 11.39 21.76 16.34
CA TRP A 447 12.53 22.25 17.12
C TRP A 447 12.32 22.00 18.62
N ILE A 448 11.09 22.13 19.14
CA ILE A 448 10.78 21.80 20.54
C ILE A 448 10.98 20.32 20.78
N LEU A 449 10.41 19.47 19.91
CA LEU A 449 10.53 18.02 20.04
C LEU A 449 12.00 17.56 19.97
N ASN A 450 12.79 18.11 19.03
CA ASN A 450 14.21 17.82 18.93
C ASN A 450 14.98 18.30 20.18
N LYS A 451 14.66 19.50 20.70
CA LYS A 451 15.27 20.01 21.92
C LYS A 451 14.92 19.15 23.14
N MET A 452 13.68 18.66 23.25
CA MET A 452 13.28 17.69 24.28
C MET A 452 14.03 16.35 24.13
N ALA A 453 14.19 15.87 22.89
CA ALA A 453 14.95 14.65 22.61
C ALA A 453 16.45 14.80 22.89
N GLN A 454 16.98 16.02 22.89
CA GLN A 454 18.38 16.33 23.19
C GLN A 454 18.62 16.69 24.66
N ASP A 455 17.56 16.83 25.45
CA ASP A 455 17.67 17.19 26.86
C ASP A 455 17.77 15.92 27.73
N GLY A 456 19.00 15.58 28.11
CA GLY A 456 19.27 14.42 28.97
C GLY A 456 18.62 14.51 30.35
N ASP A 457 18.49 15.72 30.90
CA ASP A 457 17.87 15.94 32.22
C ASP A 457 16.36 15.69 32.15
N LEU A 458 15.70 16.20 31.11
CA LEU A 458 14.29 15.89 30.84
C LEU A 458 14.08 14.39 30.69
N GLN A 459 14.89 13.71 29.87
CA GLN A 459 14.79 12.26 29.68
C GLN A 459 14.94 11.50 31.01
N ASN A 460 15.91 11.89 31.84
CA ASN A 460 16.15 11.27 33.15
C ASN A 460 14.97 11.48 34.11
N ARG A 461 14.43 12.71 34.17
CA ARG A 461 13.21 13.01 34.95
C ARG A 461 12.03 12.17 34.49
N LEU A 462 11.83 12.03 33.18
CA LEU A 462 10.77 11.20 32.63
C LEU A 462 10.98 9.72 32.96
N ARG A 463 12.21 9.19 32.92
CA ARG A 463 12.54 7.80 33.32
C ARG A 463 12.33 7.55 34.82
N GLN A 464 12.49 8.57 35.66
CA GLN A 464 12.21 8.46 37.10
C GLN A 464 10.70 8.49 37.39
N ALA A 465 9.93 9.24 36.60
CA ALA A 465 8.48 9.38 36.69
C ALA A 465 7.67 8.15 36.21
N VAL A 466 8.19 6.93 36.41
CA VAL A 466 7.54 5.67 35.99
C VAL A 466 6.39 5.27 36.92
N ASN A 467 6.36 5.81 38.15
CA ASN A 467 5.32 5.53 39.13
C ASN A 467 4.09 6.41 38.92
N ALA A 468 2.89 5.85 39.11
CA ALA A 468 1.59 6.47 38.84
C ALA A 468 1.26 7.75 39.65
N GLY A 469 2.17 8.21 40.52
CA GLY A 469 2.02 9.43 41.32
C GLY A 469 2.76 10.65 40.77
N ASP A 470 3.71 10.48 39.85
CA ASP A 470 4.44 11.61 39.25
C ASP A 470 3.69 12.07 37.99
N SER A 471 3.28 13.34 37.98
CA SER A 471 2.55 13.92 36.86
C SER A 471 3.51 14.20 35.69
N ILE A 472 3.63 13.22 34.79
CA ILE A 472 4.22 13.40 33.45
C ILE A 472 3.83 14.74 32.80
N PRO A 473 2.57 15.21 32.89
CA PRO A 473 2.19 16.54 32.42
C PRO A 473 3.01 17.67 33.03
N GLU A 474 3.17 17.74 34.35
CA GLU A 474 3.94 18.80 35.02
C GLU A 474 5.42 18.80 34.61
N ILE A 475 6.01 17.62 34.38
CA ILE A 475 7.40 17.52 33.91
C ILE A 475 7.53 18.12 32.51
N ILE A 476 6.63 17.76 31.60
CA ILE A 476 6.66 18.23 30.20
C ILE A 476 6.30 19.72 30.14
N ASP A 477 5.24 20.16 30.82
CA ASP A 477 4.77 21.53 30.79
C ASP A 477 5.77 22.48 31.47
N GLY A 478 6.34 22.06 32.61
CA GLY A 478 7.39 22.82 33.28
C GLY A 478 8.66 22.93 32.41
N TRP A 479 8.98 21.88 31.65
CA TRP A 479 10.07 21.93 30.68
C TRP A 479 9.77 22.93 29.55
N VAL A 480 8.56 22.90 28.98
CA VAL A 480 8.14 23.79 27.88
C VAL A 480 8.14 25.24 28.34
N ALA A 481 7.57 25.53 29.51
CA ALA A 481 7.54 26.88 30.08
C ALA A 481 8.96 27.45 30.28
N THR A 482 9.93 26.59 30.64
CA THR A 482 11.32 26.99 30.86
C THR A 482 12.10 27.15 29.55
N ASN A 483 11.94 26.21 28.61
CA ASN A 483 12.81 26.06 27.45
C ASN A 483 12.26 26.64 26.15
N ALA A 484 10.95 26.91 26.11
CA ALA A 484 10.24 27.53 25.00
C ALA A 484 9.26 28.61 25.52
N PRO A 485 9.74 29.58 26.33
CA PRO A 485 8.87 30.62 26.88
C PRO A 485 8.24 31.42 25.74
N GLY A 486 6.92 31.55 25.75
CA GLY A 486 6.16 32.26 24.72
C GLY A 486 5.74 31.43 23.51
N TRP A 487 6.10 30.14 23.45
CA TRP A 487 5.53 29.25 22.43
C TRP A 487 4.08 28.84 22.78
N LEU A 488 3.74 28.62 24.06
CA LEU A 488 2.35 28.33 24.40
C LEU A 488 1.46 29.55 24.07
N PRO A 489 0.30 29.34 23.41
CA PRO A 489 -0.70 30.39 23.25
C PRO A 489 -0.98 31.06 24.60
N LYS A 490 -1.17 32.38 24.61
CA LYS A 490 -1.41 33.17 25.84
C LYS A 490 -2.60 32.66 26.67
N ASP A 491 -3.52 31.93 26.04
CA ASP A 491 -4.77 31.47 26.61
C ASP A 491 -4.81 29.95 26.87
N THR A 492 -3.68 29.25 26.71
CA THR A 492 -3.58 27.81 27.00
C THR A 492 -2.62 27.54 28.15
N THR A 493 -3.03 26.65 29.05
CA THR A 493 -2.22 26.19 30.19
C THR A 493 -1.40 24.95 29.83
N SER A 494 -1.78 24.24 28.77
CA SER A 494 -1.13 23.00 28.33
C SER A 494 -0.86 22.97 26.82
N PRO A 495 0.27 22.38 26.37
CA PRO A 495 0.58 22.14 24.97
C PRO A 495 -0.42 21.22 24.25
N PHE A 496 -1.16 20.38 24.99
CA PHE A 496 -2.15 19.46 24.41
C PHE A 496 -3.59 19.97 24.52
N GLU A 497 -3.79 21.19 25.02
CA GLU A 497 -5.12 21.76 25.21
C GLU A 497 -5.88 21.92 23.88
N TYR A 498 -5.18 22.05 22.74
CA TYR A 498 -5.80 22.04 21.40
C TYR A 498 -6.48 20.70 21.04
N MET A 499 -6.14 19.61 21.73
CA MET A 499 -6.79 18.31 21.54
C MET A 499 -8.20 18.29 22.14
N VAL A 500 -8.50 19.21 23.06
CA VAL A 500 -9.84 19.44 23.57
C VAL A 500 -10.64 20.15 22.47
N ARG A 501 -11.62 19.46 21.89
CA ARG A 501 -12.44 20.05 20.82
C ARG A 501 -13.26 21.21 21.36
N ASP A 502 -12.87 22.45 21.08
CA ASP A 502 -13.67 23.68 21.31
C ASP A 502 -14.44 23.72 22.65
N ALA A 503 -13.97 23.06 23.71
CA ALA A 503 -14.76 22.87 24.93
C ALA A 503 -15.08 24.19 25.65
N GLN A 504 -14.34 25.25 25.33
CA GLN A 504 -14.52 26.58 25.88
C GLN A 504 -15.86 27.25 25.50
N LYS A 505 -16.68 26.67 24.60
CA LYS A 505 -18.01 27.22 24.22
C LYS A 505 -19.22 26.48 24.81
N PHE A 506 -19.06 25.54 25.74
CA PHE A 506 -20.11 24.55 25.99
C PHE A 506 -20.79 24.57 27.37
N ASN A 507 -22.09 24.27 27.35
CA ASN A 507 -22.99 24.25 28.50
C ASN A 507 -22.73 23.01 29.39
N PRO A 508 -22.32 23.19 30.66
CA PRO A 508 -21.97 22.07 31.56
C PRO A 508 -23.15 21.14 31.92
N ALA A 509 -24.39 21.45 31.50
CA ALA A 509 -25.57 20.66 31.82
C ALA A 509 -25.83 19.46 30.90
N ASP A 510 -25.08 19.27 29.80
CA ASP A 510 -25.30 18.17 28.86
C ASP A 510 -24.45 16.92 29.23
N PRO A 511 -25.08 15.78 29.59
CA PRO A 511 -24.37 14.56 30.01
C PRO A 511 -23.51 13.92 28.92
N ASP A 512 -23.86 14.08 27.63
CA ASP A 512 -23.03 13.60 26.53
C ASP A 512 -21.72 14.38 26.44
N LEU A 513 -21.69 15.62 26.93
CA LEU A 513 -20.47 16.44 26.99
C LEU A 513 -19.53 16.02 28.10
N ALA A 514 -20.04 15.66 29.28
CA ALA A 514 -19.21 15.14 30.36
C ALA A 514 -18.44 13.89 29.91
N LYS A 515 -19.10 13.01 29.14
CA LYS A 515 -18.47 11.85 28.52
C LYS A 515 -17.39 12.26 27.50
N ARG A 516 -17.69 13.21 26.60
CA ARG A 516 -16.70 13.71 25.62
C ARG A 516 -15.50 14.38 26.29
N ALA A 517 -15.71 15.16 27.34
CA ALA A 517 -14.64 15.80 28.11
C ALA A 517 -13.72 14.75 28.76
N LEU A 518 -14.29 13.67 29.29
CA LEU A 518 -13.51 12.56 29.84
C LEU A 518 -12.74 11.79 28.75
N GLU A 519 -13.33 11.61 27.57
CA GLU A 519 -12.65 11.05 26.39
C GLU A 519 -11.49 11.95 25.93
N ASP A 520 -11.69 13.28 25.88
CA ASP A 520 -10.65 14.24 25.49
C ASP A 520 -9.52 14.32 26.53
N GLN A 521 -9.84 14.30 27.82
CA GLN A 521 -8.82 14.22 28.87
C GLN A 521 -8.01 12.92 28.76
N ALA A 522 -8.67 11.78 28.54
CA ALA A 522 -7.98 10.51 28.34
C ALA A 522 -7.07 10.54 27.09
N ARG A 523 -7.46 11.28 26.04
CA ARG A 523 -6.62 11.51 24.84
C ARG A 523 -5.39 12.37 25.17
N ILE A 524 -5.57 13.44 25.94
CA ILE A 524 -4.46 14.30 26.40
C ILE A 524 -3.48 13.50 27.25
N ASP A 525 -3.96 12.76 28.25
CA ASP A 525 -3.13 11.94 29.12
C ASP A 525 -2.34 10.90 28.31
N LYS A 526 -2.99 10.30 27.30
CA LYS A 526 -2.34 9.36 26.39
C LYS A 526 -1.29 10.04 25.52
N ALA A 527 -1.50 11.27 25.07
CA ALA A 527 -0.53 12.04 24.29
C ALA A 527 0.71 12.35 25.13
N TYR A 528 0.54 12.84 26.37
CA TYR A 528 1.63 13.03 27.33
C TYR A 528 2.42 11.75 27.57
N ARG A 529 1.74 10.64 27.89
CA ARG A 529 2.40 9.34 28.12
C ARG A 529 3.15 8.87 26.88
N SER A 530 2.57 8.99 25.70
CA SER A 530 3.20 8.57 24.44
C SER A 530 4.44 9.40 24.13
N LEU A 531 4.43 10.70 24.39
CA LEU A 531 5.61 11.56 24.28
C LEU A 531 6.68 11.13 25.29
N ALA A 532 6.30 10.99 26.55
CA ALA A 532 7.20 10.56 27.62
C ALA A 532 7.86 9.21 27.30
N ASP A 533 7.09 8.21 26.89
CA ASP A 533 7.59 6.89 26.53
C ASP A 533 8.55 6.94 25.33
N THR A 534 8.28 7.83 24.37
CA THR A 534 9.19 8.05 23.26
C THR A 534 10.50 8.65 23.72
N LEU A 535 10.46 9.71 24.53
CA LEU A 535 11.65 10.39 25.05
C LEU A 535 12.47 9.47 25.99
N ARG A 536 11.79 8.65 26.81
CA ARG A 536 12.43 7.66 27.70
C ARG A 536 13.21 6.60 26.91
N ALA A 537 12.63 6.15 25.79
CA ALA A 537 13.19 5.10 24.95
C ALA A 537 14.40 5.56 24.12
N LEU A 538 14.65 6.88 24.04
CA LEU A 538 15.85 7.40 23.41
C LEU A 538 17.09 7.01 24.25
N PRO A 539 18.16 6.52 23.62
CA PRO A 539 19.44 6.36 24.30
C PRO A 539 19.96 7.71 24.80
N ALA A 540 20.56 7.75 25.99
CA ALA A 540 21.15 8.98 26.52
C ALA A 540 22.27 9.54 25.63
N GLU A 541 22.95 8.65 24.90
CA GLU A 541 23.98 9.00 23.90
C GLU A 541 23.40 9.86 22.76
N HIS A 542 22.14 9.64 22.38
CA HIS A 542 21.48 10.41 21.32
C HIS A 542 21.36 11.90 21.69
N ALA A 543 21.14 12.18 22.97
CA ALA A 543 21.11 13.54 23.48
C ALA A 543 22.50 14.20 23.43
N ALA A 544 23.56 13.43 23.73
CA ALA A 544 24.94 13.92 23.69
C ALA A 544 25.45 14.19 22.26
N GLU A 545 25.06 13.35 21.29
CA GLU A 545 25.38 13.55 19.87
C GLU A 545 24.54 14.66 19.24
N GLY A 546 23.50 15.10 19.94
CA GLY A 546 22.59 16.13 19.50
C GLY A 546 21.77 15.74 18.28
N VAL A 547 21.71 14.47 17.86
CA VAL A 547 21.04 14.04 16.60
C VAL A 547 19.54 14.36 16.66
N PRO A 548 18.91 14.89 15.60
CA PRO A 548 17.49 15.23 15.63
C PRO A 548 16.68 13.94 15.48
N PHE A 549 15.78 13.68 16.43
CA PHE A 549 14.98 12.45 16.42
C PHE A 549 13.75 12.54 15.50
N TYR A 550 13.18 13.73 15.34
CA TYR A 550 11.83 13.90 14.76
C TYR A 550 11.79 14.08 13.23
N GLY A 551 12.74 13.46 12.53
CA GLY A 551 12.77 13.34 11.06
C GLY A 551 13.09 14.63 10.31
N SER A 552 13.27 14.53 9.00
CA SER A 552 13.60 15.68 8.13
C SER A 552 12.37 16.39 7.59
N ALA A 553 12.35 17.73 7.64
CA ALA A 553 11.25 18.54 7.13
C ALA A 553 11.10 18.42 5.60
N LEU A 554 12.22 18.30 4.89
CA LEU A 554 12.24 17.99 3.45
C LEU A 554 11.62 16.61 3.15
N ASN A 555 11.98 15.58 3.91
CA ASN A 555 11.39 14.25 3.75
C ASN A 555 9.87 14.24 4.02
N ASP A 556 9.42 15.02 5.01
CA ASP A 556 8.00 15.19 5.30
C ASP A 556 7.26 15.90 4.15
N LEU A 557 7.85 16.97 3.59
CA LEU A 557 7.33 17.62 2.38
C LEU A 557 7.23 16.65 1.20
N GLN A 558 8.27 15.84 0.95
CA GLN A 558 8.26 14.85 -0.13
C GLN A 558 7.18 13.79 0.06
N THR A 559 7.03 13.31 1.29
CA THR A 559 6.00 12.34 1.66
C THR A 559 4.62 12.96 1.49
N TYR A 560 4.42 14.19 1.96
CA TYR A 560 3.17 14.94 1.84
C TYR A 560 2.76 15.11 0.38
N VAL A 561 3.63 15.74 -0.43
CA VAL A 561 3.38 16.01 -1.85
C VAL A 561 3.10 14.72 -2.62
N GLY A 562 3.89 13.67 -2.36
CA GLY A 562 3.70 12.37 -2.99
C GLY A 562 2.40 11.68 -2.59
N SER A 563 2.05 11.67 -1.31
CA SER A 563 0.80 11.07 -0.80
C SER A 563 -0.42 11.83 -1.29
N ARG A 564 -0.35 13.16 -1.31
CA ARG A 564 -1.44 14.03 -1.74
C ARG A 564 -1.77 13.82 -3.20
N ALA A 565 -0.76 13.83 -4.07
CA ALA A 565 -0.95 13.58 -5.49
C ALA A 565 -1.56 12.20 -5.78
N ARG A 566 -1.18 11.17 -4.99
CA ARG A 566 -1.75 9.83 -5.06
C ARG A 566 -3.23 9.80 -4.69
N ASN A 567 -3.60 10.47 -3.60
CA ASN A 567 -4.98 10.55 -3.13
C ASN A 567 -5.86 11.33 -4.13
N GLU A 568 -5.36 12.45 -4.66
CA GLU A 568 -6.05 13.24 -5.69
C GLU A 568 -6.28 12.41 -6.97
N ALA A 569 -5.27 11.69 -7.44
CA ALA A 569 -5.41 10.81 -8.60
C ALA A 569 -6.38 9.64 -8.33
N THR A 570 -6.36 9.08 -7.12
CA THR A 570 -7.29 8.01 -6.73
C THR A 570 -8.73 8.52 -6.71
N ALA A 571 -8.97 9.68 -6.11
CA ALA A 571 -10.27 10.34 -6.07
C ALA A 571 -10.81 10.62 -7.49
N ASP A 572 -9.97 11.18 -8.37
CA ASP A 572 -10.36 11.45 -9.76
C ASP A 572 -10.72 10.17 -10.53
N VAL A 573 -9.96 9.09 -10.38
CA VAL A 573 -10.27 7.80 -11.03
C VAL A 573 -11.59 7.22 -10.51
N LEU A 574 -11.83 7.30 -9.19
CA LEU A 574 -13.08 6.85 -8.59
C LEU A 574 -14.26 7.67 -9.12
N LEU A 575 -14.18 9.00 -9.08
CA LEU A 575 -15.23 9.89 -9.60
C LEU A 575 -15.51 9.65 -11.08
N ARG A 576 -14.47 9.50 -11.91
CA ARG A 576 -14.63 9.15 -13.33
C ARG A 576 -15.32 7.81 -13.54
N ASN A 577 -15.01 6.80 -12.72
CA ASN A 577 -15.66 5.49 -12.82
C ASN A 577 -17.10 5.51 -12.30
N LEU A 578 -17.42 6.30 -11.28
CA LEU A 578 -18.80 6.50 -10.83
C LEU A 578 -19.62 7.26 -11.88
N ALA A 579 -18.98 8.20 -12.58
CA ALA A 579 -19.58 8.99 -13.65
C ALA A 579 -19.67 8.24 -15.01
N ASP A 580 -19.20 6.99 -15.09
CA ASP A 580 -19.33 6.17 -16.29
C ASP A 580 -20.81 5.82 -16.52
N ASN A 581 -21.31 6.21 -17.69
CA ASN A 581 -22.72 6.12 -18.06
C ASN A 581 -23.27 4.69 -17.99
N ASN A 582 -22.42 3.67 -18.08
CA ASN A 582 -22.88 2.27 -18.02
C ASN A 582 -23.31 1.82 -16.62
N LEU A 583 -23.00 2.60 -15.58
CA LEU A 583 -23.26 2.24 -14.19
C LEU A 583 -24.34 3.10 -13.55
N LEU A 584 -24.64 4.27 -14.12
CA LEU A 584 -25.65 5.19 -13.60
C LEU A 584 -27.05 4.74 -13.98
N LEU A 585 -27.93 4.69 -13.00
CA LEU A 585 -29.36 4.47 -13.17
C LEU A 585 -30.06 5.83 -13.13
N ASP A 586 -30.87 6.14 -14.15
CA ASP A 586 -31.68 7.36 -14.23
C ASP A 586 -32.97 7.25 -13.40
N GLN A 587 -32.83 6.71 -12.20
CA GLN A 587 -33.90 6.55 -11.21
C GLN A 587 -33.34 6.81 -9.82
N ALA A 588 -34.14 7.43 -8.95
CA ALA A 588 -33.76 7.61 -7.56
C ALA A 588 -33.59 6.24 -6.87
N ALA A 589 -32.69 6.16 -5.90
CA ALA A 589 -32.32 4.87 -5.31
C ALA A 589 -33.51 4.13 -4.68
N GLN A 590 -34.47 4.87 -4.09
CA GLN A 590 -35.70 4.33 -3.53
C GLN A 590 -36.68 3.77 -4.56
N ASP A 591 -36.58 4.19 -5.83
CA ASP A 591 -37.48 3.77 -6.91
C ASP A 591 -36.97 2.51 -7.62
N VAL A 592 -35.70 2.14 -7.41
CA VAL A 592 -35.12 0.91 -7.96
C VAL A 592 -35.62 -0.30 -7.15
N ALA A 593 -36.41 -1.14 -7.79
CA ALA A 593 -37.01 -2.32 -7.18
C ALA A 593 -35.96 -3.24 -6.52
N GLY A 594 -36.23 -3.67 -5.29
CA GLY A 594 -35.36 -4.58 -4.53
C GLY A 594 -34.27 -3.90 -3.69
N GLY A 595 -34.21 -2.56 -3.66
CA GLY A 595 -33.24 -1.83 -2.83
C GLY A 595 -31.79 -2.11 -3.23
N THR A 596 -31.57 -2.47 -4.50
CA THR A 596 -30.25 -2.82 -5.04
C THR A 596 -29.44 -1.61 -5.46
N ALA A 597 -30.03 -0.41 -5.39
CA ALA A 597 -29.38 0.85 -5.70
C ALA A 597 -29.06 1.66 -4.45
N ILE A 598 -28.08 2.55 -4.56
CA ILE A 598 -27.66 3.51 -3.54
C ILE A 598 -27.64 4.91 -4.17
N SER A 599 -28.04 5.92 -3.40
CA SER A 599 -28.03 7.31 -3.86
C SER A 599 -26.59 7.75 -4.16
N ILE A 600 -26.40 8.73 -5.06
CA ILE A 600 -25.05 9.26 -5.33
C ILE A 600 -24.41 9.83 -4.06
N GLN A 601 -25.19 10.54 -3.23
CA GLN A 601 -24.70 11.10 -1.98
C GLN A 601 -24.22 10.00 -1.02
N ASP A 602 -25.00 8.94 -0.83
CA ASP A 602 -24.61 7.83 0.05
C ASP A 602 -23.42 7.05 -0.53
N ALA A 603 -23.35 6.90 -1.85
CA ALA A 603 -22.20 6.26 -2.51
C ALA A 603 -20.91 7.05 -2.30
N LEU A 604 -20.95 8.37 -2.50
CA LEU A 604 -19.81 9.27 -2.26
C LEU A 604 -19.39 9.24 -0.79
N LYS A 605 -20.34 9.33 0.14
CA LYS A 605 -20.09 9.22 1.58
C LYS A 605 -19.47 7.87 1.94
N GLN A 606 -20.01 6.78 1.38
CA GLN A 606 -19.49 5.44 1.62
C GLN A 606 -18.06 5.31 1.12
N LEU A 607 -17.70 5.94 0.00
CA LEU A 607 -16.34 5.97 -0.56
C LEU A 607 -15.42 7.01 0.12
N GLY A 608 -15.91 7.73 1.11
CA GLY A 608 -15.11 8.65 1.92
C GLY A 608 -14.91 10.04 1.30
N PHE A 609 -15.77 10.43 0.36
CA PHE A 609 -15.86 11.80 -0.13
C PHE A 609 -16.64 12.69 0.85
N ASP A 610 -16.37 13.99 0.80
CA ASP A 610 -17.04 14.98 1.61
C ASP A 610 -18.44 15.30 1.09
N THR A 611 -19.42 14.78 1.82
CA THR A 611 -20.84 15.05 1.57
C THR A 611 -21.44 16.06 2.55
N ALA A 612 -20.62 16.64 3.42
CA ALA A 612 -21.05 17.73 4.29
C ALA A 612 -21.18 19.04 3.50
N GLY A 613 -22.08 19.92 3.95
CA GLY A 613 -22.31 21.22 3.32
C GLY A 613 -23.27 21.20 2.11
N GLY A 614 -23.65 20.02 1.61
CA GLY A 614 -24.79 19.88 0.70
C GLY A 614 -26.10 20.09 1.46
N GLY A 615 -27.05 20.80 0.85
CA GLY A 615 -28.30 21.17 1.52
C GLY A 615 -29.21 22.02 0.65
N VAL A 616 -30.06 22.79 1.31
CA VAL A 616 -30.95 23.77 0.67
C VAL A 616 -30.56 25.14 1.21
N ASP A 617 -30.26 26.08 0.33
CA ASP A 617 -29.96 27.45 0.71
C ASP A 617 -31.21 28.22 1.17
N GLU A 618 -31.03 29.48 1.58
CA GLU A 618 -32.11 30.34 2.05
C GLU A 618 -33.21 30.60 0.99
N PHE A 619 -32.94 30.31 -0.29
CA PHE A 619 -33.87 30.48 -1.40
C PHE A 619 -34.58 29.18 -1.79
N GLY A 620 -34.35 28.08 -1.07
CA GLY A 620 -34.92 26.79 -1.45
C GLY A 620 -34.13 26.09 -2.57
N MET A 621 -32.98 26.63 -2.99
CA MET A 621 -32.15 26.01 -4.02
C MET A 621 -31.18 25.01 -3.40
N ARG A 622 -31.04 23.86 -4.04
CA ARG A 622 -30.11 22.84 -3.58
C ARG A 622 -28.66 23.30 -3.78
N THR A 623 -27.88 23.27 -2.71
CA THR A 623 -26.42 23.39 -2.76
C THR A 623 -25.80 22.00 -2.80
N LEU A 624 -24.83 21.80 -3.70
CA LEU A 624 -24.06 20.56 -3.75
C LEU A 624 -22.97 20.57 -2.69
N SER A 625 -22.74 19.42 -2.06
CA SER A 625 -21.53 19.19 -1.29
C SER A 625 -20.28 19.24 -2.18
N PRO A 626 -19.06 19.39 -1.61
CA PRO A 626 -17.82 19.28 -2.37
C PRO A 626 -17.71 17.96 -3.18
N GLY A 627 -18.08 16.83 -2.57
CA GLY A 627 -18.16 15.51 -3.22
C GLY A 627 -19.16 15.45 -4.37
N GLU A 628 -20.38 15.95 -4.17
CA GLU A 628 -21.41 15.98 -5.20
C GLU A 628 -20.99 16.86 -6.39
N ASN A 629 -20.41 18.04 -6.11
CA ASN A 629 -19.89 18.93 -7.14
C ASN A 629 -18.75 18.27 -7.94
N ALA A 630 -17.83 17.59 -7.26
CA ALA A 630 -16.75 16.84 -7.90
C ALA A 630 -17.30 15.73 -8.82
N PHE A 631 -18.34 15.02 -8.40
CA PHE A 631 -19.03 14.02 -9.21
C PHE A 631 -19.71 14.64 -10.43
N VAL A 632 -20.45 15.74 -10.28
CA VAL A 632 -21.08 16.46 -11.41
C VAL A 632 -20.04 16.92 -12.42
N GLN A 633 -18.89 17.42 -11.95
CA GLN A 633 -17.78 17.77 -12.84
C GLN A 633 -17.23 16.55 -13.58
N ALA A 634 -17.08 15.41 -12.92
CA ALA A 634 -16.65 14.17 -13.56
C ALA A 634 -17.67 13.71 -14.63
N LEU A 635 -18.96 13.82 -14.34
CA LEU A 635 -20.04 13.48 -15.28
C LEU A 635 -20.09 14.42 -16.50
N ASN A 636 -19.87 15.71 -16.30
CA ASN A 636 -19.75 16.64 -17.41
C ASN A 636 -18.56 16.31 -18.32
N ARG A 637 -17.45 15.79 -17.77
CA ARG A 637 -16.30 15.32 -18.57
C ARG A 637 -16.59 14.06 -19.38
N THR A 638 -17.56 13.23 -18.98
CA THR A 638 -17.98 12.05 -19.77
C THR A 638 -18.94 12.40 -20.91
N GLY A 639 -19.23 13.69 -21.12
CA GLY A 639 -20.09 14.17 -22.20
C GLY A 639 -21.58 14.03 -21.90
N ARG A 640 -21.95 13.77 -20.63
CA ARG A 640 -23.34 13.76 -20.17
C ARG A 640 -23.64 15.11 -19.49
N PRO A 641 -24.10 16.13 -20.23
CA PRO A 641 -24.43 17.41 -19.61
C PRO A 641 -25.60 17.19 -18.64
N LEU A 642 -25.34 17.34 -17.35
CA LEU A 642 -26.41 17.56 -16.39
C LEU A 642 -26.91 18.99 -16.60
N LEU A 643 -28.02 19.11 -17.33
CA LEU A 643 -28.68 20.40 -17.53
C LEU A 643 -29.39 20.89 -16.26
N ASP A 644 -29.60 20.02 -15.27
CA ASP A 644 -30.29 20.36 -14.03
C ASP A 644 -29.67 19.63 -12.83
N LEU A 645 -29.28 20.40 -11.82
CA LEU A 645 -28.77 19.92 -10.54
C LEU A 645 -29.83 19.16 -9.73
N SER A 646 -31.12 19.41 -9.99
CA SER A 646 -32.22 18.68 -9.37
C SER A 646 -32.20 17.18 -9.72
N ASN A 647 -31.57 16.82 -10.85
CA ASN A 647 -31.55 15.43 -11.32
C ASN A 647 -30.57 14.53 -10.58
N ILE A 648 -29.63 15.05 -9.78
CA ILE A 648 -28.67 14.19 -9.08
C ILE A 648 -29.37 13.30 -8.03
N ASP A 649 -30.52 13.71 -7.49
CA ASP A 649 -31.36 12.84 -6.62
C ASP A 649 -32.05 11.71 -7.40
N ASN A 650 -32.27 11.93 -8.69
CA ASN A 650 -32.82 10.94 -9.61
C ASN A 650 -31.74 10.04 -10.21
N LEU A 651 -30.48 10.18 -9.77
CA LEU A 651 -29.40 9.28 -10.14
C LEU A 651 -29.11 8.32 -9.00
N SER A 652 -28.89 7.06 -9.34
CA SER A 652 -28.42 6.07 -8.39
C SER A 652 -27.41 5.12 -9.02
N LEU A 653 -26.69 4.40 -8.16
CA LEU A 653 -25.69 3.42 -8.55
C LEU A 653 -26.06 2.04 -7.99
N PRO A 654 -25.67 0.94 -8.64
CA PRO A 654 -25.78 -0.39 -8.05
C PRO A 654 -25.00 -0.45 -6.73
N LYS A 655 -25.69 -0.75 -5.62
CA LYS A 655 -25.10 -0.82 -4.28
C LYS A 655 -23.94 -1.81 -4.22
N GLN A 656 -24.09 -2.96 -4.88
CA GLN A 656 -23.03 -3.98 -4.95
C GLN A 656 -21.74 -3.44 -5.56
N TYR A 657 -21.83 -2.54 -6.55
CA TYR A 657 -20.66 -1.92 -7.17
C TYR A 657 -19.95 -0.98 -6.20
N VAL A 658 -20.68 -0.11 -5.52
CA VAL A 658 -20.13 0.80 -4.50
C VAL A 658 -19.52 0.03 -3.33
N ASP A 659 -20.18 -1.03 -2.86
CA ASP A 659 -19.66 -1.93 -1.83
C ASP A 659 -18.35 -2.61 -2.27
N GLN A 660 -18.23 -3.00 -3.55
CA GLN A 660 -16.97 -3.51 -4.09
C GLN A 660 -15.88 -2.45 -4.04
N LEU A 661 -16.15 -1.24 -4.51
CA LEU A 661 -15.19 -0.13 -4.49
C LEU A 661 -14.72 0.20 -3.06
N SER A 662 -15.66 0.38 -2.12
CA SER A 662 -15.35 0.70 -0.72
C SER A 662 -14.47 -0.35 -0.06
N ARG A 663 -14.79 -1.64 -0.24
CA ARG A 663 -13.99 -2.75 0.32
C ARG A 663 -12.53 -2.71 -0.08
N ARG A 664 -12.24 -2.20 -1.27
CA ARG A 664 -10.94 -2.32 -1.95
C ARG A 664 -10.02 -1.16 -1.65
N ILE A 665 -10.58 0.04 -1.57
CA ILE A 665 -9.88 1.22 -1.07
C ILE A 665 -9.25 0.94 0.31
N LEU A 666 -9.91 0.14 1.15
CA LEU A 666 -9.44 -0.24 2.49
C LEU A 666 -8.27 -1.24 2.52
N GLY A 667 -7.79 -1.68 1.35
CA GLY A 667 -6.49 -2.31 1.15
C GLY A 667 -6.04 -3.27 2.23
N SER A 668 -6.86 -4.25 2.65
CA SER A 668 -6.49 -5.41 3.49
C SER A 668 -7.69 -6.07 4.18
N ARG A 669 -8.85 -6.18 3.54
CA ARG A 669 -10.02 -6.79 4.22
C ARG A 669 -10.45 -8.06 3.54
N VAL A 670 -10.66 -9.05 4.38
CA VAL A 670 -11.03 -10.40 4.00
C VAL A 670 -12.42 -10.64 4.58
N PRO A 671 -13.31 -11.36 3.86
CA PRO A 671 -14.61 -11.71 4.38
C PRO A 671 -14.48 -12.27 5.80
N TYR A 672 -15.47 -12.02 6.67
CA TYR A 672 -15.44 -12.51 8.06
C TYR A 672 -15.21 -14.03 8.09
N GLU A 673 -15.73 -14.72 7.08
CA GLU A 673 -15.66 -16.15 6.84
C GLU A 673 -14.24 -16.65 6.51
N ALA A 674 -13.40 -15.81 5.90
CA ALA A 674 -12.01 -16.17 5.58
C ALA A 674 -11.01 -15.77 6.69
N GLY A 675 -11.49 -15.12 7.75
CA GLY A 675 -10.70 -14.79 8.95
C GLY A 675 -10.01 -16.00 9.61
N PRO A 676 -10.66 -17.17 9.79
CA PRO A 676 -10.02 -18.39 10.30
C PRO A 676 -8.90 -18.93 9.39
N LEU A 677 -9.11 -18.91 8.07
CA LEU A 677 -8.12 -19.37 7.10
C LEU A 677 -6.89 -18.47 7.11
N LEU A 678 -7.08 -17.14 7.08
CA LEU A 678 -5.97 -16.20 7.16
C LEU A 678 -5.20 -16.30 8.47
N ARG A 679 -5.89 -16.47 9.60
CA ARG A 679 -5.21 -16.73 10.88
C ARG A 679 -4.37 -18.00 10.82
N SER A 680 -4.84 -19.02 10.13
CA SER A 680 -4.07 -20.27 9.92
C SER A 680 -2.83 -20.03 9.06
N ILE A 681 -2.94 -19.24 7.99
CA ILE A 681 -1.82 -18.86 7.12
C ILE A 681 -0.83 -17.95 7.86
N ASP A 682 -1.29 -16.99 8.65
CA ASP A 682 -0.43 -16.11 9.44
C ASP A 682 0.29 -16.90 10.54
N ASN A 683 -0.43 -17.77 11.27
CA ASN A 683 0.18 -18.70 12.23
C ASN A 683 1.23 -19.59 11.57
N PHE A 684 0.95 -20.11 10.36
CA PHE A 684 1.93 -20.86 9.59
C PHE A 684 3.15 -19.99 9.26
N THR A 685 2.95 -18.76 8.77
CA THR A 685 4.03 -17.85 8.39
C THR A 685 4.88 -17.44 9.60
N GLN A 686 4.27 -17.20 10.75
CA GLN A 686 4.96 -16.90 12.00
C GLN A 686 5.75 -18.12 12.51
N ARG A 687 5.17 -19.32 12.46
CA ARG A 687 5.87 -20.57 12.79
C ARG A 687 7.03 -20.82 11.83
N PHE A 688 6.83 -20.64 10.53
CA PHE A 688 7.85 -20.77 9.51
C PHE A 688 8.99 -19.77 9.73
N LYS A 689 8.68 -18.49 9.98
CA LYS A 689 9.71 -17.47 10.33
C LYS A 689 10.47 -17.86 11.59
N THR A 690 9.77 -18.36 12.61
CA THR A 690 10.40 -18.83 13.86
C THR A 690 11.34 -20.00 13.58
N LEU A 691 10.89 -20.99 12.81
CA LEU A 691 11.70 -22.15 12.43
C LEU A 691 12.88 -21.78 11.52
N ALA A 692 12.68 -20.87 10.57
CA ALA A 692 13.74 -20.34 9.71
C ALA A 692 14.77 -19.53 10.50
N LEU A 693 14.35 -18.81 11.55
CA LEU A 693 15.24 -18.12 12.48
C LEU A 693 15.96 -19.06 13.45
N LEU A 694 15.41 -20.26 13.68
CA LEU A 694 16.03 -21.36 14.43
C LEU A 694 16.91 -22.25 13.54
N TRP A 695 17.03 -21.94 12.25
CA TRP A 695 17.73 -22.80 11.31
C TRP A 695 19.25 -22.78 11.60
N PRO A 696 19.95 -23.93 11.58
CA PRO A 696 21.39 -24.01 11.84
C PRO A 696 22.23 -23.10 10.94
N ALA A 697 21.74 -22.75 9.74
CA ALA A 697 22.37 -21.80 8.85
C ALA A 697 22.53 -20.40 9.46
N ARG A 698 21.60 -19.95 10.31
CA ARG A 698 21.72 -18.68 11.04
C ARG A 698 22.80 -18.79 12.11
N TYR A 699 22.82 -19.86 12.90
CA TYR A 699 23.85 -20.09 13.91
C TYR A 699 25.24 -20.22 13.28
N ALA A 700 25.35 -20.91 12.14
CA ALA A 700 26.57 -20.98 11.36
C ALA A 700 26.99 -19.61 10.82
N ARG A 701 26.06 -18.81 10.28
CA ARG A 701 26.33 -17.46 9.79
C ARG A 701 26.77 -16.52 10.91
N ASP A 702 26.04 -16.49 12.02
CA ASP A 702 26.30 -15.59 13.15
C ASP A 702 27.62 -15.99 13.87
N ALA A 703 27.97 -17.28 13.88
CA ALA A 703 29.28 -17.77 14.30
C ALA A 703 30.42 -17.39 13.32
N TYR A 704 30.19 -17.46 12.01
CA TYR A 704 31.18 -17.04 11.00
C TYR A 704 31.35 -15.53 10.92
N SER A 705 30.31 -14.75 11.23
CA SER A 705 30.34 -13.28 11.19
C SER A 705 30.92 -12.64 12.45
N GLY A 706 31.23 -13.42 13.49
CA GLY A 706 31.71 -12.91 14.78
C GLY A 706 30.69 -12.06 15.53
N ALA A 707 29.39 -12.29 15.30
CA ALA A 707 28.31 -11.48 15.91
C ALA A 707 27.89 -12.00 17.30
N PHE A 708 28.78 -12.70 18.01
CA PHE A 708 28.59 -13.20 19.37
C PHE A 708 29.34 -12.35 20.39
#